data_AF-A0A0V0JAB2-F1
#
_entry.id   AF-A0A0V0JAB2-F1
#
_cell.length_a   1.000
_cell.length_b   1.000
_cell.length_c   1.000
_cell.angle_alpha   90.00
_cell.angle_beta   90.00
_cell.angle_gamma   90.00
#
_symmetry.space_group_name_H-M   'P 1'
#
loop_
_entity.id
_entity.type
_entity.pdbx_description
1 polymer ?
#
loop_
_entity_poly.entity_id
_entity_poly.type
_entity_poly.pdbx_seq_one_letter_code
_entity_poly.pdbx_strand_id
1 'polypeptide(L)'
;MRSSRFIFSTLPLLTLIIASVQSCNYVRSITVQESNSLEQGHSKHSGYASRPLAALPQEISLNLSKLFQEELNIADVELSSTAIYFTDATESRPFVIKSVITDGRSWYQMTTDQPIDREVVCNELRFPHRAAIARKCCLSAAKKTASLSDNDADFSCCLFVDITVGTYGTYAIRVQLIDVNDNAPRFAPPMEAMVSTLNKDNVVVLHLPENMPQGTVIPLPQATDPDDGKNAALIYQIDKFSPSALWQQHFRILTGTEGGCLNSDFSDVQHNAPIPSLCLLKSVDREVVSGFQFELIARDQGVPIFLSATLSISIIIQDENDNAPIFKTETIHVLIKENQIGKSFARLRVNDTDTGENARVSYYLRPSNNLKANQMLGSDFLRTHILVSPVPDGVVLRLIQPLDYEQVDAFDFLVIAQDHGTPKLASTATVSVEIENVNDQSPVIRFFDKGNMLNSEYASLERNEDVTDHAPNIICHVHVYDMDSSLDEIFCDIDSPQRHFDLREVSTENTAQRRKIFELLTTVSLDREESPSYLVRVRCADGRTSDRLIGQSQIRIILRDINDNGPVFQRNQYFGIVPENEVNTIVDFRESFLKFGTDTKSTRPSAPLHIHATDLDVGQNAMIIYSLVDVYENGSNKDASSDISQKSTRDSEYFYIDRVTGQLKTRVALDFEKKSIYNFLVIAADQPLDPTQALSSTAKVTVYVRDVDDNAPIMAKPEYNFEVMEGMPSHTVIGRVEATDADNLPENRVVFYDIHPSSMDNSARFFTVDRQVGFQLQKHALQRKFVNGQYLSYPCLKCI
;
A
#
# COMPACT_ATOMS: atom_id res chain seq x y z
N MET A 1 18.62 53.52 -48.79
CA MET A 1 19.83 54.04 -48.11
C MET A 1 20.98 53.13 -48.55
N ARG A 2 22.05 53.51 -49.24
CA ARG A 2 22.74 54.77 -49.60
C ARG A 2 23.39 54.50 -50.99
N SER A 3 23.01 55.27 -52.03
CA SER A 3 23.83 56.32 -52.71
C SER A 3 25.06 55.77 -53.46
N SER A 4 25.12 55.68 -54.79
CA SER A 4 25.01 56.70 -55.86
C SER A 4 26.21 57.67 -55.99
N ARG A 5 26.62 57.87 -57.26
CA ARG A 5 27.41 58.95 -57.91
C ARG A 5 28.89 58.59 -58.20
N PHE A 6 29.41 58.76 -59.42
CA PHE A 6 29.36 59.97 -60.25
C PHE A 6 29.24 59.75 -61.77
N ILE A 7 28.63 60.75 -62.42
CA ILE A 7 28.52 61.06 -63.86
C ILE A 7 29.39 62.30 -64.14
N PHE A 8 29.89 62.46 -65.38
CA PHE A 8 30.16 63.67 -66.22
C PHE A 8 31.42 63.37 -67.09
N SER A 9 31.36 63.08 -68.40
CA SER A 9 30.91 63.79 -69.62
C SER A 9 32.03 64.53 -70.39
N THR A 10 31.98 64.36 -71.72
CA THR A 10 32.45 65.24 -72.83
C THR A 10 33.92 65.27 -73.27
N LEU A 11 34.16 64.58 -74.40
CA LEU A 11 35.05 64.89 -75.55
C LEU A 11 34.95 66.36 -76.03
N PRO A 12 35.86 66.94 -76.88
CA PRO A 12 36.42 66.25 -78.05
C PRO A 12 37.83 66.65 -78.61
N LEU A 13 38.22 65.85 -79.64
CA LEU A 13 39.06 66.13 -80.81
C LEU A 13 40.60 66.25 -80.67
N LEU A 14 41.32 65.24 -81.17
CA LEU A 14 42.04 65.39 -82.43
C LEU A 14 42.24 64.03 -83.12
N THR A 15 41.97 64.05 -84.41
CA THR A 15 41.99 63.01 -85.44
C THR A 15 43.36 62.36 -85.66
N LEU A 16 43.40 61.04 -85.91
CA LEU A 16 43.85 60.52 -87.22
C LEU A 16 43.42 59.05 -87.44
N ILE A 17 42.89 58.85 -88.64
CA ILE A 17 42.62 57.63 -89.42
C ILE A 17 43.68 56.54 -89.14
N ILE A 18 43.33 55.27 -88.88
CA ILE A 18 43.12 54.22 -89.91
C ILE A 18 42.07 53.21 -89.42
N ALA A 19 41.03 53.02 -90.22
CA ALA A 19 40.25 51.80 -90.23
C ALA A 19 40.96 50.77 -91.13
N SER A 20 41.20 49.57 -90.62
CA SER A 20 41.21 48.36 -91.44
C SER A 20 40.82 47.15 -90.58
N VAL A 21 39.55 46.77 -90.74
CA VAL A 21 39.10 45.39 -90.57
C VAL A 21 39.95 44.50 -91.45
N GLN A 22 40.56 43.43 -90.92
CA GLN A 22 40.79 42.18 -91.66
C GLN A 22 41.35 41.09 -90.74
N SER A 23 40.62 39.96 -90.71
CA SER A 23 41.13 38.57 -90.61
C SER A 23 42.34 38.31 -89.70
N CYS A 24 42.16 37.44 -88.69
CA CYS A 24 43.26 36.76 -87.97
C CYS A 24 44.06 35.94 -89.01
N ASN A 25 44.99 36.60 -89.73
CA ASN A 25 45.85 36.03 -90.74
C ASN A 25 47.07 35.46 -90.01
N TYR A 26 47.02 34.16 -89.75
CA TYR A 26 48.09 33.44 -89.07
C TYR A 26 49.25 33.20 -90.02
N VAL A 27 50.46 33.43 -89.53
CA VAL A 27 51.69 33.06 -90.26
C VAL A 27 51.97 31.58 -90.08
N ARG A 28 51.83 31.04 -88.86
CA ARG A 28 52.00 29.61 -88.55
C ARG A 28 51.46 29.28 -87.16
N SER A 29 51.12 28.01 -86.94
CA SER A 29 50.92 27.46 -85.59
C SER A 29 52.21 26.81 -85.13
N ILE A 30 52.66 27.14 -83.93
CA ILE A 30 53.80 26.49 -83.28
C ILE A 30 53.27 25.74 -82.08
N THR A 31 53.76 24.52 -81.93
CA THR A 31 53.43 23.68 -80.80
C THR A 31 54.59 23.71 -79.83
N VAL A 32 54.32 24.05 -78.58
CA VAL A 32 55.28 24.08 -77.49
C VAL A 32 54.79 23.14 -76.42
N GLN A 33 55.63 22.23 -75.98
CA GLN A 33 55.32 21.38 -74.84
C GLN A 33 55.63 22.15 -73.56
N GLU A 34 54.76 22.06 -72.57
CA GLU A 34 55.06 22.61 -71.24
C GLU A 34 56.21 21.87 -70.54
N SER A 35 56.68 22.46 -69.46
CA SER A 35 57.81 21.96 -68.68
C SER A 35 57.32 20.91 -67.68
N ASN A 36 57.73 19.65 -67.87
CA ASN A 36 57.40 18.57 -66.94
C ASN A 36 57.98 18.84 -65.55
N SER A 37 57.13 19.10 -64.54
CA SER A 37 57.58 19.28 -63.16
C SER A 37 57.90 17.96 -62.43
N LEU A 38 57.50 16.80 -62.97
CA LEU A 38 57.74 15.47 -62.37
C LEU A 38 59.14 14.88 -62.65
N GLU A 39 59.94 15.45 -63.56
CA GLU A 39 61.20 14.82 -64.03
C GLU A 39 62.39 14.88 -63.04
N GLN A 40 62.17 15.17 -61.76
CA GLN A 40 63.18 15.00 -60.70
C GLN A 40 62.63 14.18 -59.53
N GLY A 41 62.51 12.86 -59.70
CA GLY A 41 61.90 12.03 -58.66
C GLY A 41 62.13 10.52 -58.68
N HIS A 42 63.15 9.98 -59.36
CA HIS A 42 63.54 8.58 -59.13
C HIS A 42 64.65 8.45 -58.08
N SER A 43 64.28 8.49 -56.80
CA SER A 43 64.96 7.77 -55.69
C SER A 43 64.30 8.04 -54.32
N LYS A 44 63.47 7.08 -53.87
CA LYS A 44 63.18 6.65 -52.47
C LYS A 44 62.67 7.65 -51.38
N HIS A 45 61.46 7.31 -50.92
CA HIS A 45 60.91 7.30 -49.54
C HIS A 45 60.66 8.58 -48.74
N SER A 46 59.45 8.61 -48.14
CA SER A 46 59.11 9.16 -46.81
C SER A 46 59.41 10.65 -46.57
N GLY A 47 58.32 11.42 -46.50
CA GLY A 47 58.14 12.62 -45.67
C GLY A 47 59.33 13.55 -45.47
N TYR A 48 59.30 14.72 -46.11
CA TYR A 48 59.57 16.02 -45.49
C TYR A 48 59.33 17.12 -46.52
N ALA A 49 58.92 18.28 -46.03
CA ALA A 49 58.74 19.50 -46.79
C ALA A 49 59.92 19.81 -47.72
N SER A 50 59.62 20.10 -48.99
CA SER A 50 60.60 20.65 -49.92
C SER A 50 59.95 21.78 -50.73
N ARG A 51 60.55 22.96 -50.60
CA ARG A 51 60.35 24.13 -51.48
C ARG A 51 60.36 23.69 -52.95
N PRO A 52 59.57 24.36 -53.84
CA PRO A 52 59.71 24.13 -55.26
C PRO A 52 61.10 24.62 -55.69
N LEU A 53 61.98 23.69 -56.03
CA LEU A 53 63.18 24.02 -56.78
C LEU A 53 62.71 24.36 -58.20
N ALA A 54 63.04 25.59 -58.63
CA ALA A 54 62.66 26.10 -59.94
C ALA A 54 63.06 25.10 -61.04
N ALA A 55 62.07 24.68 -61.83
CA ALA A 55 62.29 23.89 -63.02
C ALA A 55 63.36 24.57 -63.90
N LEU A 56 64.36 23.80 -64.31
CA LEU A 56 65.41 24.29 -65.22
C LEU A 56 64.72 24.74 -66.52
N PRO A 57 64.95 25.98 -66.97
CA PRO A 57 64.28 26.48 -68.16
C PRO A 57 64.73 25.67 -69.38
N GLN A 58 63.78 25.02 -70.06
CA GLN A 58 64.02 24.53 -71.41
C GLN A 58 64.16 25.73 -72.34
N GLU A 59 65.33 25.90 -72.93
CA GLU A 59 65.58 26.97 -73.91
C GLU A 59 64.90 26.58 -75.24
N ILE A 60 63.59 26.84 -75.33
CA ILE A 60 62.84 26.67 -76.56
C ILE A 60 63.18 27.86 -77.44
N SER A 61 63.84 27.58 -78.56
CA SER A 61 64.41 28.58 -79.44
C SER A 61 63.86 28.37 -80.85
N LEU A 62 63.05 29.31 -81.34
CA LEU A 62 62.46 29.25 -82.68
C LEU A 62 62.99 30.38 -83.55
N ASN A 63 63.51 30.02 -84.74
CA ASN A 63 63.98 31.00 -85.71
C ASN A 63 62.80 31.61 -86.50
N LEU A 64 62.43 32.83 -86.14
CA LEU A 64 61.35 33.59 -86.79
C LEU A 64 61.79 34.15 -88.16
N SER A 65 63.08 34.34 -88.41
CA SER A 65 63.55 34.79 -89.73
C SER A 65 63.26 33.77 -90.82
N LYS A 66 63.48 32.48 -90.55
CA LYS A 66 63.11 31.39 -91.46
C LYS A 66 61.59 31.32 -91.68
N LEU A 67 60.82 31.56 -90.62
CA LEU A 67 59.36 31.63 -90.69
C LEU A 67 58.86 32.72 -91.64
N PHE A 68 59.40 33.93 -91.52
CA PHE A 68 59.02 35.05 -92.38
C PHE A 68 59.46 34.85 -93.84
N GLN A 69 60.58 34.17 -94.08
CA GLN A 69 61.02 33.80 -95.43
C GLN A 69 60.08 32.78 -96.09
N GLU A 70 59.70 31.73 -95.35
CA GLU A 70 58.87 30.63 -95.89
C GLU A 70 57.42 31.05 -96.10
N GLU A 71 56.82 31.74 -95.13
CA GLU A 71 55.37 31.98 -95.10
C GLU A 71 54.98 33.37 -95.64
N LEU A 72 55.88 34.36 -95.53
CA LEU A 72 55.66 35.72 -96.03
C LEU A 72 56.47 36.03 -97.30
N ASN A 73 57.29 35.08 -97.77
CA ASN A 73 58.13 35.17 -98.97
C ASN A 73 59.05 36.41 -98.99
N ILE A 74 59.56 36.82 -97.81
CA ILE A 74 60.45 37.97 -97.67
C ILE A 74 61.91 37.53 -97.89
N ALA A 75 62.64 38.17 -98.80
CA ALA A 75 64.03 37.82 -99.09
C ALA A 75 64.99 38.22 -97.96
N ASP A 76 66.09 37.47 -97.80
CA ASP A 76 67.11 37.64 -96.75
C ASP A 76 67.63 39.09 -96.61
N VAL A 77 67.83 39.77 -97.74
CA VAL A 77 68.32 41.16 -97.81
C VAL A 77 67.26 42.14 -97.31
N GLU A 78 65.99 41.89 -97.63
CA GLU A 78 64.85 42.76 -97.28
C GLU A 78 64.47 42.64 -95.80
N LEU A 79 64.63 41.44 -95.23
CA LEU A 79 64.40 41.17 -93.81
C LEU A 79 65.36 41.96 -92.90
N SER A 80 66.61 42.17 -93.34
CA SER A 80 67.65 42.87 -92.57
C SER A 80 67.41 44.38 -92.43
N SER A 81 66.63 44.97 -93.35
CA SER A 81 66.28 46.40 -93.37
C SER A 81 64.84 46.69 -92.90
N THR A 82 64.04 45.67 -92.61
CA THR A 82 62.64 45.82 -92.21
C THR A 82 62.51 45.94 -90.69
N ALA A 83 61.86 47.00 -90.20
CA ALA A 83 61.56 47.15 -88.78
C ALA A 83 60.47 46.14 -88.36
N ILE A 84 60.79 45.28 -87.40
CA ILE A 84 59.84 44.32 -86.82
C ILE A 84 59.49 44.76 -85.41
N TYR A 85 58.20 44.93 -85.14
CA TYR A 85 57.67 45.24 -83.82
C TYR A 85 56.95 44.02 -83.25
N PHE A 86 57.20 43.73 -81.98
CA PHE A 86 56.55 42.67 -81.22
C PHE A 86 55.59 43.29 -80.21
N THR A 87 54.55 42.56 -79.81
CA THR A 87 53.59 43.02 -78.77
C THR A 87 54.26 43.40 -77.46
N ASP A 88 53.53 44.22 -76.67
CA ASP A 88 53.95 44.72 -75.36
C ASP A 88 54.51 43.60 -74.46
N ALA A 89 55.61 43.89 -73.76
CA ALA A 89 56.42 42.92 -73.02
C ALA A 89 55.68 42.24 -71.86
N THR A 90 54.48 42.68 -71.51
CA THR A 90 53.58 42.02 -70.54
C THR A 90 52.73 40.93 -71.17
N GLU A 91 52.44 40.99 -72.47
CA GLU A 91 51.56 40.05 -73.17
C GLU A 91 52.34 38.86 -73.77
N SER A 92 53.63 39.05 -74.10
CA SER A 92 54.47 38.00 -74.68
C SER A 92 55.05 36.99 -73.66
N ARG A 93 55.08 37.30 -72.35
CA ARG A 93 55.64 36.41 -71.31
C ARG A 93 54.87 35.08 -71.22
N PRO A 94 55.54 33.92 -71.19
CA PRO A 94 56.97 33.73 -70.87
C PRO A 94 57.95 33.86 -72.05
N PHE A 95 57.48 34.14 -73.26
CA PHE A 95 58.32 34.21 -74.44
C PHE A 95 58.95 35.61 -74.64
N VAL A 96 60.23 35.60 -74.98
CA VAL A 96 61.06 36.77 -75.29
C VAL A 96 61.60 36.61 -76.71
N ILE A 97 61.29 37.57 -77.57
CA ILE A 97 61.84 37.59 -78.93
C ILE A 97 63.10 38.46 -78.94
N LYS A 98 64.21 37.91 -79.40
CA LYS A 98 65.52 38.58 -79.48
C LYS A 98 65.96 38.71 -80.94
N SER A 99 66.55 39.84 -81.28
CA SER A 99 67.30 40.01 -82.52
C SER A 99 68.76 39.61 -82.26
N VAL A 100 69.24 38.56 -82.92
CA VAL A 100 70.62 38.06 -82.85
C VAL A 100 71.33 38.46 -84.14
N ILE A 101 72.51 39.07 -84.05
CA ILE A 101 73.32 39.42 -85.23
C ILE A 101 74.43 38.39 -85.38
N THR A 102 74.39 37.61 -86.45
CA THR A 102 75.40 36.58 -86.77
C THR A 102 75.89 36.83 -88.19
N ASP A 103 77.21 36.84 -88.40
CA ASP A 103 77.86 37.08 -89.70
C ASP A 103 77.36 38.35 -90.43
N GLY A 104 77.10 39.42 -89.67
CA GLY A 104 76.63 40.71 -90.20
C GLY A 104 75.17 40.73 -90.65
N ARG A 105 74.38 39.69 -90.33
CA ARG A 105 72.95 39.59 -90.64
C ARG A 105 72.12 39.52 -89.35
N SER A 106 70.99 40.24 -89.31
CA SER A 106 70.05 40.22 -88.19
C SER A 106 69.06 39.06 -88.32
N TRP A 107 69.02 38.18 -87.33
CA TRP A 107 68.09 37.05 -87.23
C TRP A 107 67.16 37.25 -86.03
N TYR A 108 65.89 36.90 -86.17
CA TYR A 108 64.92 36.99 -85.08
C TYR A 108 64.67 35.61 -84.50
N GLN A 109 64.79 35.49 -83.19
CA GLN A 109 64.61 34.26 -82.46
C GLN A 109 63.63 34.46 -81.31
N MET A 110 62.58 33.65 -81.26
CA MET A 110 61.70 33.55 -80.10
C MET A 110 62.31 32.57 -79.12
N THR A 111 62.58 33.03 -77.90
CA THR A 111 63.20 32.24 -76.81
C THR A 111 62.36 32.31 -75.55
N THR A 112 62.35 31.27 -74.73
CA THR A 112 61.88 31.36 -73.33
C THR A 112 63.01 30.94 -72.41
N ASP A 113 63.23 31.69 -71.33
CA ASP A 113 64.19 31.38 -70.26
C ASP A 113 63.50 31.06 -68.93
N GLN A 114 62.16 30.98 -68.93
CA GLN A 114 61.35 30.52 -67.81
C GLN A 114 60.74 29.17 -68.16
N PRO A 115 60.59 28.27 -67.17
CA PRO A 115 59.76 27.09 -67.34
C PRO A 115 58.34 27.53 -67.72
N ILE A 116 57.80 26.89 -68.74
CA ILE A 116 56.44 27.12 -69.23
C ILE A 116 55.56 26.12 -68.51
N ASP A 117 54.67 26.62 -67.66
CA ASP A 117 53.63 25.86 -66.96
C ASP A 117 52.29 26.34 -67.55
N ARG A 118 51.54 25.42 -68.14
CA ARG A 118 50.30 25.75 -68.85
C ARG A 118 49.22 26.17 -67.86
N GLU A 119 49.12 25.54 -66.71
CA GLU A 119 48.14 25.78 -65.65
C GLU A 119 48.29 27.22 -65.12
N VAL A 120 49.51 27.75 -65.12
CA VAL A 120 49.81 29.14 -64.80
C VAL A 120 49.55 30.09 -65.97
N VAL A 121 49.99 29.75 -67.18
CA VAL A 121 49.88 30.62 -68.37
C VAL A 121 48.43 30.79 -68.82
N CYS A 122 47.63 29.76 -68.64
CA CYS A 122 46.25 29.64 -69.10
C CYS A 122 45.23 30.00 -68.02
N ASN A 123 45.71 30.39 -66.83
CA ASN A 123 44.88 30.80 -65.71
C ASN A 123 44.13 32.12 -65.99
N GLU A 124 42.80 32.04 -66.16
CA GLU A 124 41.95 33.19 -66.47
C GLU A 124 41.94 34.27 -65.37
N LEU A 125 42.09 33.87 -64.11
CA LEU A 125 42.13 34.80 -62.98
C LEU A 125 43.42 35.61 -62.95
N ARG A 126 44.52 35.04 -63.46
CA ARG A 126 45.84 35.68 -63.45
C ARG A 126 46.05 36.58 -64.66
N PHE A 127 45.48 36.23 -65.83
CA PHE A 127 45.66 36.97 -67.09
C PHE A 127 44.37 37.12 -67.90
N PRO A 128 43.38 37.91 -67.42
CA PRO A 128 42.03 37.96 -68.01
C PRO A 128 41.97 38.51 -69.44
N HIS A 129 42.88 39.41 -69.83
CA HIS A 129 42.94 39.97 -71.19
C HIS A 129 43.40 38.94 -72.25
N ARG A 130 44.30 38.02 -71.87
CA ARG A 130 44.80 36.96 -72.77
C ARG A 130 43.71 35.96 -73.12
N ALA A 131 42.94 35.53 -72.12
CA ALA A 131 41.82 34.60 -72.30
C ALA A 131 40.73 35.17 -73.24
N ALA A 132 40.45 36.47 -73.18
CA ALA A 132 39.43 37.12 -74.02
C ALA A 132 39.81 37.17 -75.51
N ILE A 133 41.08 37.41 -75.85
CA ILE A 133 41.60 37.43 -77.23
C ILE A 133 41.73 36.00 -77.77
N ALA A 134 42.27 35.09 -76.94
CA ALA A 134 42.43 33.68 -77.28
C ALA A 134 41.09 33.02 -77.67
N ARG A 135 40.04 33.23 -76.88
CA ARG A 135 38.69 32.71 -77.19
C ARG A 135 38.18 33.21 -78.54
N LYS A 136 38.31 34.52 -78.84
CA LYS A 136 37.82 35.12 -80.09
C LYS A 136 38.51 34.58 -81.36
N CYS A 137 39.83 34.41 -81.35
CA CYS A 137 40.55 33.91 -82.54
C CYS A 137 40.60 32.37 -82.63
N CYS A 138 40.60 31.62 -81.52
CA CYS A 138 40.49 30.16 -81.59
C CYS A 138 39.10 29.70 -82.11
N LEU A 139 38.01 30.41 -81.78
CA LEU A 139 36.67 30.20 -82.35
C LEU A 139 36.59 30.46 -83.88
N SER A 140 37.45 31.30 -84.46
CA SER A 140 37.35 31.68 -85.88
C SER A 140 38.01 30.68 -86.84
N ALA A 141 38.93 29.83 -86.37
CA ALA A 141 39.63 28.84 -87.18
C ALA A 141 38.81 27.56 -87.42
N ALA A 142 37.85 27.23 -86.54
CA ALA A 142 36.99 26.05 -86.68
C ALA A 142 36.00 26.12 -87.87
N LYS A 143 35.89 27.26 -88.56
CA LYS A 143 34.88 27.47 -89.64
C LYS A 143 35.36 27.27 -91.07
N LYS A 144 36.54 26.69 -91.31
CA LYS A 144 36.90 26.17 -92.64
C LYS A 144 37.15 24.66 -92.53
N THR A 145 36.19 23.91 -93.06
CA THR A 145 36.07 22.43 -93.15
C THR A 145 35.81 21.67 -91.85
N ALA A 146 34.52 21.52 -91.51
CA ALA A 146 33.85 20.28 -91.02
C ALA A 146 32.58 20.66 -90.25
N SER A 147 31.48 19.99 -90.53
CA SER A 147 30.26 20.00 -89.72
C SER A 147 30.54 19.24 -88.42
N LEU A 148 30.68 19.96 -87.31
CA LEU A 148 30.69 19.40 -85.96
C LEU A 148 29.84 20.32 -85.07
N SER A 149 28.97 19.69 -84.28
CA SER A 149 28.01 20.30 -83.36
C SER A 149 28.67 21.21 -82.34
N ASP A 150 27.96 22.29 -81.98
CA ASP A 150 28.35 23.44 -81.14
C ASP A 150 28.83 23.13 -79.69
N ASN A 151 29.23 21.90 -79.35
CA ASN A 151 29.68 21.53 -77.99
C ASN A 151 31.15 21.04 -77.89
N ASP A 152 31.90 20.97 -78.99
CA ASP A 152 33.34 20.63 -78.99
C ASP A 152 34.26 21.88 -79.05
N ALA A 153 33.79 23.00 -78.50
CA ALA A 153 34.58 24.23 -78.39
C ALA A 153 35.51 24.21 -77.15
N ASP A 154 36.17 23.09 -76.89
CA ASP A 154 37.18 22.97 -75.83
C ASP A 154 38.53 23.46 -76.40
N PHE A 155 38.64 24.78 -76.54
CA PHE A 155 39.85 25.38 -77.05
C PHE A 155 40.94 25.33 -75.97
N SER A 156 41.73 24.25 -76.02
CA SER A 156 43.09 24.13 -75.47
C SER A 156 43.78 25.49 -75.47
N CYS A 157 44.38 25.84 -74.34
CA CYS A 157 45.03 27.14 -74.13
C CYS A 157 45.80 27.65 -75.36
N CYS A 158 45.23 28.63 -76.04
CA CYS A 158 45.81 29.24 -77.23
C CYS A 158 46.50 30.56 -76.85
N LEU A 159 47.82 30.58 -76.77
CA LEU A 159 48.55 31.84 -76.60
C LEU A 159 48.80 32.47 -77.98
N PHE A 160 48.52 33.77 -78.13
CA PHE A 160 48.78 34.52 -79.35
C PHE A 160 49.86 35.57 -79.12
N VAL A 161 50.84 35.62 -80.03
CA VAL A 161 51.90 36.64 -80.04
C VAL A 161 51.77 37.41 -81.35
N ASP A 162 51.38 38.68 -81.29
CA ASP A 162 51.28 39.51 -82.49
C ASP A 162 52.63 40.11 -82.88
N ILE A 163 52.88 40.14 -84.17
CA ILE A 163 54.12 40.60 -84.80
C ILE A 163 53.76 41.51 -85.96
N THR A 164 54.26 42.75 -85.94
CA THR A 164 54.12 43.69 -87.05
C THR A 164 55.43 43.75 -87.81
N VAL A 165 55.40 43.38 -89.09
CA VAL A 165 56.57 43.34 -89.97
C VAL A 165 56.50 44.50 -90.95
N GLY A 166 57.18 45.61 -90.65
CA GLY A 166 57.28 46.80 -91.52
C GLY A 166 55.96 47.20 -92.18
N THR A 167 55.96 47.26 -93.52
CA THR A 167 54.76 47.55 -94.34
C THR A 167 53.95 46.29 -94.73
N TYR A 168 54.40 45.09 -94.35
CA TYR A 168 53.75 43.82 -94.71
C TYR A 168 52.48 43.55 -93.90
N GLY A 169 52.39 44.14 -92.71
CA GLY A 169 51.19 44.09 -91.86
C GLY A 169 51.45 43.46 -90.50
N THR A 170 50.37 43.24 -89.77
CA THR A 170 50.39 42.59 -88.45
C THR A 170 49.90 41.16 -88.57
N TYR A 171 50.65 40.25 -87.97
CA TYR A 171 50.45 38.82 -88.02
C TYR A 171 50.41 38.25 -86.62
N ALA A 172 49.53 37.27 -86.38
CA ALA A 172 49.49 36.56 -85.11
C ALA A 172 50.21 35.21 -85.24
N ILE A 173 51.12 34.93 -84.30
CA ILE A 173 51.67 33.59 -84.08
C ILE A 173 50.80 32.88 -83.04
N ARG A 174 50.22 31.74 -83.42
CA ARG A 174 49.53 30.85 -82.47
C ARG A 174 50.54 29.93 -81.83
N VAL A 175 50.66 30.01 -80.51
CA VAL A 175 51.40 29.06 -79.68
C VAL A 175 50.40 28.12 -79.03
N GLN A 176 50.40 26.87 -79.46
CA GLN A 176 49.64 25.80 -78.84
C GLN A 176 50.50 25.15 -77.77
N LEU A 177 50.07 25.27 -76.51
CA LEU A 177 50.70 24.58 -75.39
C LEU A 177 50.15 23.15 -75.31
N ILE A 178 51.03 22.15 -75.43
CA ILE A 178 50.69 20.76 -75.12
C ILE A 178 50.85 20.56 -73.62
N ASP A 179 49.75 20.18 -73.02
CA ASP A 179 49.60 19.74 -71.64
C ASP A 179 50.43 18.47 -71.35
N VAL A 180 51.13 18.45 -70.22
CA VAL A 180 51.89 17.32 -69.68
C VAL A 180 51.22 16.93 -68.36
N ASN A 181 51.08 15.63 -68.12
CA ASN A 181 50.46 15.13 -66.89
C ASN A 181 51.40 15.33 -65.70
N ASP A 182 51.44 16.52 -65.13
CA ASP A 182 52.39 16.91 -64.08
C ASP A 182 51.73 17.34 -62.77
N ASN A 183 50.40 17.50 -62.74
CA ASN A 183 49.64 17.70 -61.51
C ASN A 183 48.81 16.45 -61.19
N ALA A 184 48.96 15.96 -59.97
CA ALA A 184 48.10 14.88 -59.50
C ALA A 184 46.69 15.41 -59.15
N PRO A 185 45.64 14.56 -59.28
CA PRO A 185 44.30 14.88 -58.83
C PRO A 185 44.29 15.30 -57.36
N ARG A 186 43.39 16.21 -56.96
CA ARG A 186 43.22 16.59 -55.54
C ARG A 186 41.76 16.60 -55.12
N PHE A 187 41.45 16.02 -53.97
CA PHE A 187 40.13 16.14 -53.36
C PHE A 187 39.95 17.55 -52.76
N ALA A 188 38.84 18.21 -53.09
CA ALA A 188 38.49 19.46 -52.45
C ALA A 188 38.08 19.19 -50.98
N PRO A 189 38.35 20.12 -50.04
CA PRO A 189 37.77 20.04 -48.71
C PRO A 189 36.24 20.02 -48.84
N PRO A 190 35.54 19.07 -48.20
CA PRO A 190 34.12 18.88 -48.40
C PRO A 190 33.31 20.11 -47.96
N MET A 191 32.32 20.48 -48.76
CA MET A 191 31.33 21.52 -48.43
C MET A 191 30.45 20.99 -47.27
N GLU A 192 30.22 21.80 -46.24
CA GLU A 192 29.77 21.46 -44.86
C GLU A 192 28.49 20.59 -44.71
N ALA A 193 27.82 20.16 -45.78
CA ALA A 193 26.46 19.64 -45.70
C ALA A 193 26.31 18.18 -45.25
N MET A 194 27.33 17.29 -45.34
CA MET A 194 27.19 15.87 -44.94
C MET A 194 28.47 15.21 -44.40
N VAL A 195 29.56 15.98 -44.20
CA VAL A 195 30.86 15.45 -43.81
C VAL A 195 31.36 16.15 -42.55
N SER A 196 31.54 15.40 -41.47
CA SER A 196 32.13 15.92 -40.24
C SER A 196 33.66 15.95 -40.36
N THR A 197 34.21 17.15 -40.57
CA THR A 197 35.63 17.52 -40.41
C THR A 197 36.67 16.78 -41.26
N LEU A 198 37.33 17.50 -42.17
CA LEU A 198 38.61 17.08 -42.73
C LEU A 198 39.69 17.23 -41.64
N ASN A 199 40.05 16.12 -40.99
CA ASN A 199 41.25 16.10 -40.14
C ASN A 199 42.51 16.23 -41.00
N LYS A 200 43.66 16.60 -40.40
CA LYS A 200 44.97 16.78 -41.07
C LYS A 200 45.45 15.54 -41.88
N ASP A 201 44.75 14.41 -41.78
CA ASP A 201 45.11 13.09 -42.31
C ASP A 201 44.26 12.63 -43.52
N ASN A 202 43.53 13.52 -44.22
CA ASN A 202 42.69 13.16 -45.39
C ASN A 202 41.62 12.07 -45.09
N VAL A 203 40.95 12.17 -43.94
CA VAL A 203 39.83 11.27 -43.57
C VAL A 203 38.51 12.03 -43.61
N VAL A 204 37.49 11.42 -44.23
CA VAL A 204 36.11 11.93 -44.31
C VAL A 204 35.17 10.98 -43.58
N VAL A 205 34.40 11.50 -42.63
CA VAL A 205 33.40 10.73 -41.88
C VAL A 205 32.00 11.03 -42.41
N LEU A 206 31.27 9.98 -42.79
CA LEU A 206 29.88 10.04 -43.26
C LEU A 206 28.98 9.40 -42.19
N HIS A 207 27.95 10.11 -41.77
CA HIS A 207 26.93 9.60 -40.85
C HIS A 207 25.68 9.24 -41.65
N LEU A 208 25.29 7.96 -41.64
CA LEU A 208 24.20 7.46 -42.46
C LEU A 208 23.19 6.69 -41.60
N PRO A 209 21.88 6.97 -41.64
CA PRO A 209 20.89 6.20 -40.88
C PRO A 209 20.74 4.79 -41.46
N GLU A 210 20.52 3.79 -40.61
CA GLU A 210 20.42 2.40 -41.08
C GLU A 210 19.15 2.10 -41.88
N ASN A 211 18.06 2.84 -41.60
CA ASN A 211 16.77 2.72 -42.28
C ASN A 211 16.73 3.33 -43.70
N MET A 212 17.88 3.72 -44.26
CA MET A 212 17.96 4.21 -45.64
C MET A 212 17.35 3.21 -46.62
N PRO A 213 16.45 3.65 -47.52
CA PRO A 213 15.84 2.75 -48.49
C PRO A 213 16.88 2.25 -49.49
N GLN A 214 16.71 1.01 -49.93
CA GLN A 214 17.50 0.45 -51.02
C GLN A 214 17.40 1.35 -52.26
N GLY A 215 18.54 1.57 -52.93
CA GLY A 215 18.66 2.47 -54.06
C GLY A 215 18.99 3.92 -53.69
N THR A 216 19.21 4.22 -52.40
CA THR A 216 19.71 5.53 -51.97
C THR A 216 21.07 5.81 -52.59
N VAL A 217 21.23 7.00 -53.17
CA VAL A 217 22.49 7.49 -53.74
C VAL A 217 23.13 8.50 -52.78
N ILE A 218 24.32 8.18 -52.29
CA ILE A 218 25.09 8.97 -51.32
C ILE A 218 26.23 9.66 -52.08
N PRO A 219 26.23 10.99 -52.21
CA PRO A 219 27.31 11.69 -52.90
C PRO A 219 28.62 11.58 -52.12
N LEU A 220 29.73 11.33 -52.82
CA LEU A 220 31.08 11.32 -52.27
C LEU A 220 31.85 12.60 -52.64
N PRO A 221 32.92 12.95 -51.89
CA PRO A 221 33.77 14.07 -52.23
C PRO A 221 34.39 13.96 -53.63
N GLN A 222 34.30 15.05 -54.39
CA GLN A 222 34.85 15.14 -55.73
C GLN A 222 36.32 15.58 -55.71
N ALA A 223 37.12 14.98 -56.60
CA ALA A 223 38.47 15.45 -56.92
C ALA A 223 38.47 16.35 -58.15
N THR A 224 39.43 17.27 -58.18
CA THR A 224 39.71 18.16 -59.31
C THR A 224 41.15 17.97 -59.73
N ASP A 225 41.38 17.94 -61.02
CA ASP A 225 42.72 17.91 -61.61
C ASP A 225 42.97 19.22 -62.37
N PRO A 226 44.07 19.94 -62.10
CA PRO A 226 44.42 21.17 -62.82
C PRO A 226 44.78 20.99 -64.31
N ASP A 227 45.18 19.78 -64.74
CA ASP A 227 45.68 19.51 -66.10
C ASP A 227 44.54 19.59 -67.15
N ASP A 228 44.77 19.18 -68.40
CA ASP A 228 43.76 19.29 -69.47
C ASP A 228 43.50 17.98 -70.23
N GLY A 229 42.33 17.90 -70.85
CA GLY A 229 41.89 16.74 -71.62
C GLY A 229 42.00 15.44 -70.82
N LYS A 230 42.81 14.48 -71.29
CA LYS A 230 42.99 13.18 -70.62
C LYS A 230 43.81 13.26 -69.33
N ASN A 231 44.69 14.24 -69.20
CA ASN A 231 45.50 14.42 -68.00
C ASN A 231 44.62 14.97 -66.85
N ALA A 232 43.58 15.75 -67.17
CA ALA A 232 42.57 16.12 -66.17
C ALA A 232 41.41 15.13 -65.99
N ALA A 233 41.22 14.19 -66.92
CA ALA A 233 40.05 13.32 -66.93
C ALA A 233 40.14 12.24 -65.84
N LEU A 234 39.31 12.38 -64.79
CA LEU A 234 39.36 11.51 -63.62
C LEU A 234 38.51 10.24 -63.74
N ILE A 235 39.08 9.13 -63.27
CA ILE A 235 38.41 7.87 -62.99
C ILE A 235 38.46 7.62 -61.48
N TYR A 236 37.30 7.29 -60.89
CA TYR A 236 37.20 6.96 -59.48
C TYR A 236 37.19 5.45 -59.26
N GLN A 237 37.94 4.99 -58.27
CA GLN A 237 37.99 3.61 -57.84
C GLN A 237 37.95 3.52 -56.32
N ILE A 238 37.35 2.46 -55.78
CA ILE A 238 37.44 2.14 -54.36
C ILE A 238 38.49 1.05 -54.17
N ASP A 239 39.39 1.29 -53.22
CA ASP A 239 40.37 0.31 -52.75
C ASP A 239 40.28 0.17 -51.22
N LYS A 240 40.91 -0.87 -50.67
CA LYS A 240 41.02 -1.15 -49.23
C LYS A 240 39.73 -0.89 -48.42
N PHE A 241 38.72 -1.74 -48.62
CA PHE A 241 37.43 -1.63 -47.94
C PHE A 241 37.26 -2.68 -46.83
N SER A 242 36.66 -2.28 -45.71
CA SER A 242 36.43 -3.10 -44.52
C SER A 242 35.06 -2.80 -43.90
N PRO A 243 34.30 -3.81 -43.45
CA PRO A 243 34.53 -5.25 -43.65
C PRO A 243 34.28 -5.67 -45.11
N SER A 244 35.21 -6.41 -45.72
CA SER A 244 35.22 -6.64 -47.17
C SER A 244 34.02 -7.45 -47.70
N ALA A 245 33.57 -8.46 -46.96
CA ALA A 245 32.45 -9.32 -47.34
C ALA A 245 31.09 -8.62 -47.29
N LEU A 246 30.91 -7.68 -46.35
CA LEU A 246 29.66 -6.92 -46.18
C LEU A 246 29.62 -5.71 -47.11
N TRP A 247 30.77 -5.04 -47.29
CA TRP A 247 30.88 -3.88 -48.18
C TRP A 247 30.27 -4.12 -49.57
N GLN A 248 30.66 -5.21 -50.23
CA GLN A 248 30.20 -5.54 -51.59
C GLN A 248 28.72 -5.92 -51.67
N GLN A 249 28.09 -6.29 -50.54
CA GLN A 249 26.66 -6.59 -50.48
C GLN A 249 25.81 -5.32 -50.35
N HIS A 250 26.34 -4.31 -49.65
CA HIS A 250 25.59 -3.10 -49.32
C HIS A 250 25.90 -1.92 -50.24
N PHE A 251 27.11 -1.77 -50.75
CA PHE A 251 27.53 -0.58 -51.49
C PHE A 251 28.13 -0.88 -52.87
N ARG A 252 27.81 -0.02 -53.84
CA ARG A 252 28.43 0.04 -55.17
C ARG A 252 28.80 1.48 -55.51
N ILE A 253 29.98 1.70 -56.08
CA ILE A 253 30.33 3.02 -56.60
C ILE A 253 29.66 3.28 -57.95
N LEU A 254 29.13 4.49 -58.11
CA LEU A 254 28.61 5.04 -59.36
C LEU A 254 29.59 6.08 -59.90
N THR A 255 30.07 5.87 -61.12
CA THR A 255 31.00 6.74 -61.83
C THR A 255 30.39 7.15 -63.18
N GLY A 256 29.40 8.04 -63.17
CA GLY A 256 28.74 8.51 -64.40
C GLY A 256 27.55 9.45 -64.14
N THR A 257 27.19 10.29 -65.12
CA THR A 257 26.07 11.25 -65.03
C THR A 257 24.70 10.65 -65.30
N GLU A 258 24.61 9.46 -65.88
CA GLU A 258 23.33 8.76 -66.13
C GLU A 258 23.42 7.30 -65.68
N GLY A 259 23.14 7.06 -64.40
CA GLY A 259 23.09 5.73 -63.82
C GLY A 259 22.20 5.71 -62.58
N GLY A 260 21.00 5.15 -62.71
CA GLY A 260 20.18 4.80 -61.56
C GLY A 260 20.79 3.62 -60.81
N CYS A 261 20.68 3.60 -59.50
CA CYS A 261 21.19 2.57 -58.59
C CYS A 261 20.90 1.10 -58.99
N LEU A 262 19.89 0.87 -59.84
CA LEU A 262 19.33 -0.45 -60.15
C LEU A 262 19.37 -0.84 -61.64
N ASN A 263 20.06 -0.10 -62.52
CA ASN A 263 20.20 -0.49 -63.93
C ASN A 263 21.56 -1.15 -64.22
N SER A 264 21.52 -2.26 -64.97
CA SER A 264 22.69 -3.12 -65.27
C SER A 264 23.35 -2.86 -66.62
N ASP A 265 22.79 -2.02 -67.48
CA ASP A 265 23.35 -1.74 -68.80
C ASP A 265 23.71 -0.27 -68.89
N PHE A 266 25.00 0.05 -69.08
CA PHE A 266 25.46 0.73 -70.31
C PHE A 266 26.94 1.11 -70.31
N SER A 267 27.41 1.23 -71.55
CA SER A 267 28.72 1.63 -72.03
C SER A 267 28.98 3.13 -71.93
N ASP A 268 30.22 3.40 -71.57
CA ASP A 268 31.02 4.62 -71.48
C ASP A 268 30.83 5.67 -72.60
N VAL A 269 30.42 6.91 -72.27
CA VAL A 269 30.74 8.16 -73.02
C VAL A 269 30.77 9.39 -72.07
N GLN A 270 31.79 10.23 -72.28
CA GLN A 270 32.21 11.52 -71.63
C GLN A 270 31.17 12.67 -71.77
N HIS A 271 31.14 13.81 -71.05
CA HIS A 271 32.15 14.72 -70.47
C HIS A 271 31.53 15.53 -69.29
N ASN A 272 32.38 16.19 -68.48
CA ASN A 272 32.22 16.65 -67.08
C ASN A 272 32.36 15.52 -66.05
N ALA A 273 33.39 15.60 -65.21
CA ALA A 273 33.74 14.58 -64.22
C ALA A 273 32.51 14.19 -63.38
N PRO A 274 32.05 12.92 -63.42
CA PRO A 274 30.89 12.51 -62.65
C PRO A 274 31.18 12.66 -61.16
N ILE A 275 30.23 13.21 -60.41
CA ILE A 275 30.31 13.28 -58.96
C ILE A 275 30.31 11.82 -58.45
N PRO A 276 31.41 11.33 -57.85
CA PRO A 276 31.46 9.96 -57.37
C PRO A 276 30.35 9.79 -56.33
N SER A 277 29.56 8.71 -56.43
CA SER A 277 28.47 8.46 -55.48
C SER A 277 28.45 7.00 -55.08
N LEU A 278 28.05 6.69 -53.85
CA LEU A 278 27.73 5.32 -53.42
C LEU A 278 26.25 5.05 -53.64
N CYS A 279 25.97 3.90 -54.22
CA CYS A 279 24.64 3.33 -54.29
C CYS A 279 24.45 2.29 -53.20
N LEU A 280 23.36 2.41 -52.43
CA LEU A 280 22.95 1.42 -51.45
C LEU A 280 22.20 0.26 -52.12
N LEU A 281 22.85 -0.90 -52.22
CA LEU A 281 22.31 -2.11 -52.85
C LEU A 281 21.36 -2.89 -51.94
N LYS A 282 21.58 -2.84 -50.62
CA LYS A 282 20.78 -3.53 -49.59
C LYS A 282 20.78 -2.68 -48.32
N SER A 283 19.66 -2.63 -47.61
CA SER A 283 19.54 -1.94 -46.32
C SER A 283 20.68 -2.33 -45.37
N VAL A 284 21.18 -1.37 -44.60
CA VAL A 284 22.20 -1.60 -43.58
C VAL A 284 21.49 -1.83 -42.26
N ASP A 285 22.11 -2.60 -41.38
CA ASP A 285 21.65 -2.91 -40.03
C ASP A 285 22.88 -2.68 -39.14
N ARG A 286 22.76 -1.74 -38.21
CA ARG A 286 23.82 -1.26 -37.34
C ARG A 286 24.17 -2.31 -36.29
N GLU A 287 23.20 -3.09 -35.82
CA GLU A 287 23.38 -4.18 -34.86
C GLU A 287 24.26 -5.28 -35.45
N VAL A 288 24.21 -5.46 -36.78
CA VAL A 288 25.11 -6.35 -37.51
C VAL A 288 26.46 -5.67 -37.81
N VAL A 289 26.44 -4.42 -38.28
CA VAL A 289 27.65 -3.66 -38.65
C VAL A 289 27.50 -2.16 -38.42
N SER A 290 28.24 -1.63 -37.46
CA SER A 290 28.14 -0.21 -37.04
C SER A 290 28.85 0.79 -37.96
N GLY A 291 29.59 0.33 -38.97
CA GLY A 291 30.29 1.20 -39.87
C GLY A 291 31.14 0.49 -40.91
N PHE A 292 31.58 1.27 -41.90
CA PHE A 292 32.44 0.81 -42.99
C PHE A 292 33.60 1.78 -43.16
N GLN A 293 34.72 1.29 -43.68
CA GLN A 293 35.86 2.12 -44.05
C GLN A 293 36.35 1.73 -45.43
N PHE A 294 36.68 2.70 -46.27
CA PHE A 294 37.24 2.46 -47.60
C PHE A 294 38.16 3.61 -48.05
N GLU A 295 39.02 3.34 -49.03
CA GLU A 295 39.84 4.35 -49.69
C GLU A 295 39.27 4.69 -51.07
N LEU A 296 38.87 5.95 -51.28
CA LEU A 296 38.46 6.47 -52.57
C LEU A 296 39.70 6.98 -53.31
N ILE A 297 39.97 6.43 -54.48
CA ILE A 297 41.10 6.80 -55.34
C ILE A 297 40.55 7.55 -56.55
N ALA A 298 41.02 8.78 -56.77
CA ALA A 298 40.84 9.52 -58.01
C ALA A 298 42.13 9.38 -58.83
N ARG A 299 42.03 8.90 -60.07
CA ARG A 299 43.17 8.67 -60.97
C ARG A 299 42.91 9.36 -62.30
N ASP A 300 43.90 10.08 -62.82
CA ASP A 300 43.82 10.67 -64.15
C ASP A 300 43.90 9.62 -65.28
N GLN A 301 43.76 10.08 -66.53
CA GLN A 301 43.92 9.24 -67.72
C GLN A 301 45.18 9.61 -68.53
N GLY A 302 46.19 10.21 -67.87
CA GLY A 302 47.45 10.57 -68.49
C GLY A 302 48.25 9.35 -68.97
N VAL A 303 48.89 9.45 -70.13
CA VAL A 303 49.73 8.38 -70.71
C VAL A 303 51.12 8.95 -70.98
N PRO A 304 52.23 8.29 -70.57
CA PRO A 304 52.36 6.92 -70.04
C PRO A 304 52.25 6.79 -68.52
N ILE A 305 52.29 7.88 -67.77
CA ILE A 305 52.23 7.91 -66.31
C ILE A 305 50.85 8.43 -65.91
N PHE A 306 50.20 7.69 -65.02
CA PHE A 306 48.95 8.09 -64.39
C PHE A 306 49.24 8.53 -62.95
N LEU A 307 48.70 9.65 -62.54
CA LEU A 307 48.78 10.16 -61.18
C LEU A 307 47.45 9.91 -60.46
N SER A 308 47.52 9.82 -59.14
CA SER A 308 46.34 9.57 -58.32
C SER A 308 46.41 10.24 -56.96
N ALA A 309 45.23 10.49 -56.40
CA ALA A 309 45.06 10.85 -55.00
C ALA A 309 44.13 9.86 -54.30
N THR A 310 44.37 9.66 -53.02
CA THR A 310 43.60 8.75 -52.16
C THR A 310 42.96 9.53 -51.00
N LEU A 311 41.70 9.25 -50.74
CA LEU A 311 40.91 9.80 -49.64
C LEU A 311 40.34 8.66 -48.81
N SER A 312 40.62 8.64 -47.50
CA SER A 312 40.04 7.65 -46.61
C SER A 312 38.65 8.08 -46.17
N ILE A 313 37.65 7.21 -46.34
CA ILE A 313 36.26 7.47 -45.97
C ILE A 313 35.84 6.47 -44.90
N SER A 314 35.27 6.97 -43.80
CA SER A 314 34.66 6.17 -42.74
C SER A 314 33.17 6.46 -42.68
N ILE A 315 32.36 5.46 -42.94
CA ILE A 315 30.92 5.49 -42.76
C ILE A 315 30.62 5.03 -41.35
N ILE A 316 29.91 5.86 -40.59
CA ILE A 316 29.32 5.52 -39.30
C ILE A 316 27.82 5.38 -39.53
N ILE A 317 27.30 4.19 -39.23
CA ILE A 317 25.86 3.94 -39.30
C ILE A 317 25.23 4.52 -38.03
N GLN A 318 24.25 5.41 -38.22
CA GLN A 318 23.47 6.00 -37.15
C GLN A 318 22.36 5.04 -36.76
N ASP A 319 22.15 4.97 -35.46
CA ASP A 319 21.14 4.16 -34.81
C ASP A 319 19.72 4.70 -35.04
N GLU A 320 18.82 3.81 -35.39
CA GLU A 320 17.39 4.03 -35.45
C GLU A 320 16.69 3.11 -34.44
N ASN A 321 15.58 3.55 -33.85
CA ASN A 321 14.90 2.76 -32.81
C ASN A 321 14.01 1.67 -33.44
N ASP A 322 14.61 0.58 -33.92
CA ASP A 322 13.91 -0.52 -34.59
C ASP A 322 13.92 -1.84 -33.79
N ASN A 323 14.69 -1.93 -32.70
CA ASN A 323 14.66 -3.06 -31.78
C ASN A 323 13.95 -2.67 -30.48
N ALA A 324 12.81 -3.32 -30.20
CA ALA A 324 12.19 -3.18 -28.90
C ALA A 324 13.02 -3.87 -27.80
N PRO A 325 13.01 -3.39 -26.56
CA PRO A 325 13.65 -4.09 -25.45
C PRO A 325 13.01 -5.46 -25.24
N ILE A 326 13.77 -6.53 -25.05
CA ILE A 326 13.26 -7.92 -24.93
C ILE A 326 13.56 -8.52 -23.55
N PHE A 327 12.54 -9.06 -22.89
CA PHE A 327 12.70 -9.87 -21.68
C PHE A 327 13.27 -11.25 -22.01
N LYS A 328 14.26 -11.73 -21.26
CA LYS A 328 14.79 -13.12 -21.41
C LYS A 328 13.80 -14.20 -20.98
N THR A 329 12.76 -13.84 -20.23
CA THR A 329 11.76 -14.76 -19.70
C THR A 329 10.40 -14.09 -19.77
N GLU A 330 9.45 -14.73 -20.45
CA GLU A 330 8.10 -14.18 -20.68
C GLU A 330 7.21 -14.26 -19.44
N THR A 331 7.34 -15.33 -18.65
CA THR A 331 6.54 -15.55 -17.43
C THR A 331 7.43 -15.99 -16.28
N ILE A 332 7.23 -15.37 -15.10
CA ILE A 332 7.91 -15.74 -13.86
C ILE A 332 6.86 -16.04 -12.80
N HIS A 333 6.96 -17.22 -12.19
CA HIS A 333 6.15 -17.61 -11.04
C HIS A 333 6.96 -17.40 -9.76
N VAL A 334 6.37 -16.73 -8.76
CA VAL A 334 7.02 -16.45 -7.48
C VAL A 334 6.07 -16.80 -6.35
N LEU A 335 6.60 -17.50 -5.34
CA LEU A 335 5.91 -17.78 -4.09
C LEU A 335 6.41 -16.82 -3.01
N ILE A 336 5.49 -16.08 -2.36
CA ILE A 336 5.81 -15.06 -1.36
C ILE A 336 4.93 -15.27 -0.12
N LYS A 337 5.53 -15.29 1.06
CA LYS A 337 4.78 -15.26 2.33
C LYS A 337 4.11 -13.91 2.53
N GLU A 338 2.86 -13.90 2.98
CA GLU A 338 2.06 -12.67 3.08
C GLU A 338 2.72 -11.58 3.94
N ASN A 339 3.30 -11.97 5.08
CA ASN A 339 3.95 -11.05 6.02
C ASN A 339 5.39 -10.61 5.64
N GLN A 340 5.86 -10.92 4.42
CA GLN A 340 7.23 -10.63 4.01
C GLN A 340 7.38 -9.19 3.49
N ILE A 341 8.32 -8.40 4.02
CA ILE A 341 8.59 -7.02 3.57
C ILE A 341 10.07 -6.83 3.24
N GLY A 342 10.38 -5.99 2.26
CA GLY A 342 11.73 -5.52 1.93
C GLY A 342 12.57 -6.48 1.10
N LYS A 343 12.11 -7.73 0.91
CA LYS A 343 12.80 -8.74 0.10
C LYS A 343 12.55 -8.50 -1.39
N SER A 344 13.60 -8.66 -2.19
CA SER A 344 13.47 -8.69 -3.65
C SER A 344 12.98 -10.07 -4.05
N PHE A 345 11.88 -10.15 -4.80
CA PHE A 345 11.19 -11.40 -5.10
C PHE A 345 11.29 -11.81 -6.57
N ALA A 346 11.58 -10.86 -7.47
CA ALA A 346 11.83 -11.15 -8.88
C ALA A 346 12.95 -10.28 -9.44
N ARG A 347 13.71 -10.83 -10.39
CA ARG A 347 14.73 -10.12 -11.18
C ARG A 347 14.55 -10.50 -12.64
N LEU A 348 14.09 -9.55 -13.44
CA LEU A 348 13.85 -9.76 -14.86
C LEU A 348 15.03 -9.19 -15.65
N ARG A 349 15.61 -10.01 -16.53
CA ARG A 349 16.67 -9.55 -17.44
C ARG A 349 16.06 -9.02 -18.72
N VAL A 350 16.49 -7.83 -19.13
CA VAL A 350 16.04 -7.17 -20.36
C VAL A 350 17.25 -6.79 -21.18
N ASN A 351 17.16 -7.00 -22.48
CA ASN A 351 18.19 -6.62 -23.43
C ASN A 351 17.56 -5.82 -24.57
N ASP A 352 18.15 -4.68 -24.86
CA ASP A 352 17.86 -3.84 -26.00
C ASP A 352 19.14 -3.76 -26.83
N THR A 353 19.05 -4.01 -28.13
CA THR A 353 20.23 -4.08 -29.02
C THR A 353 20.61 -2.73 -29.60
N ASP A 354 19.77 -1.71 -29.46
CA ASP A 354 20.03 -0.36 -29.97
C ASP A 354 21.13 0.34 -29.13
N THR A 355 21.39 1.65 -29.33
CA THR A 355 22.36 2.37 -28.47
C THR A 355 21.81 3.72 -28.00
N GLY A 356 22.51 4.37 -27.07
CA GLY A 356 22.10 5.69 -26.56
C GLY A 356 20.72 5.65 -25.92
N GLU A 357 19.84 6.60 -26.29
CA GLU A 357 18.47 6.67 -25.76
C GLU A 357 17.55 5.57 -26.35
N ASN A 358 17.86 5.03 -27.53
CA ASN A 358 17.09 3.95 -28.15
C ASN A 358 17.24 2.65 -27.37
N ALA A 359 18.41 2.35 -26.78
CA ALA A 359 18.56 1.23 -25.85
C ALA A 359 18.29 1.57 -24.36
N ARG A 360 17.92 2.82 -24.04
CA ARG A 360 17.69 3.22 -22.65
C ARG A 360 16.30 2.80 -22.22
N VAL A 361 16.22 1.77 -21.37
CA VAL A 361 14.94 1.19 -20.95
C VAL A 361 14.38 1.83 -19.67
N SER A 362 13.07 2.03 -19.62
CA SER A 362 12.29 2.33 -18.43
C SER A 362 11.22 1.28 -18.18
N TYR A 363 10.90 1.07 -16.90
CA TYR A 363 10.05 -0.02 -16.45
C TYR A 363 8.77 0.48 -15.80
N TYR A 364 7.63 -0.13 -16.15
CA TYR A 364 6.32 0.20 -15.60
C TYR A 364 5.55 -1.08 -15.23
N LEU A 365 4.68 -0.99 -14.23
CA LEU A 365 3.81 -2.09 -13.83
C LEU A 365 2.38 -1.83 -14.30
N ARG A 366 1.71 -2.87 -14.77
CA ARG A 366 0.28 -2.84 -15.15
C ARG A 366 -0.42 -4.10 -14.66
N PRO A 367 -1.64 -4.01 -14.10
CA PRO A 367 -2.43 -5.20 -13.76
C PRO A 367 -2.63 -6.12 -14.97
N SER A 368 -2.67 -7.43 -14.75
CA SER A 368 -3.07 -8.40 -15.77
C SER A 368 -4.58 -8.37 -15.97
N ASN A 369 -5.06 -8.68 -17.17
CA ASN A 369 -6.49 -8.79 -17.47
C ASN A 369 -7.09 -10.16 -17.08
N ASN A 370 -6.24 -11.14 -16.73
CA ASN A 370 -6.65 -12.50 -16.34
C ASN A 370 -7.07 -12.58 -14.86
N LEU A 371 -7.95 -11.67 -14.42
CA LEU A 371 -8.40 -11.63 -13.03
C LEU A 371 -9.56 -12.62 -12.83
N LYS A 372 -9.44 -13.51 -11.84
CA LYS A 372 -10.60 -14.23 -11.29
C LYS A 372 -11.62 -13.18 -10.80
N ALA A 373 -12.91 -13.43 -10.99
CA ALA A 373 -14.02 -12.47 -10.94
C ALA A 373 -14.20 -11.63 -9.63
N ASN A 374 -13.36 -11.81 -8.60
CA ASN A 374 -13.43 -11.10 -7.32
C ASN A 374 -12.14 -10.33 -6.94
N GLN A 375 -11.09 -10.33 -7.77
CA GLN A 375 -9.83 -9.63 -7.46
C GLN A 375 -9.67 -8.39 -8.35
N MET A 376 -10.12 -7.23 -7.87
CA MET A 376 -9.76 -5.95 -8.50
C MET A 376 -8.44 -5.44 -7.91
N LEU A 377 -7.33 -6.05 -8.31
CA LEU A 377 -6.02 -5.48 -8.02
C LEU A 377 -5.75 -4.34 -9.02
N GLY A 378 -6.08 -3.13 -8.57
CA GLY A 378 -5.87 -1.91 -9.35
C GLY A 378 -4.39 -1.53 -9.50
N SER A 379 -4.11 -0.58 -10.38
CA SER A 379 -2.76 -0.01 -10.54
C SER A 379 -2.19 0.57 -9.24
N ASP A 380 -3.05 1.04 -8.34
CA ASP A 380 -2.65 1.62 -7.07
C ASP A 380 -2.05 0.58 -6.12
N PHE A 381 -2.63 -0.63 -6.08
CA PHE A 381 -2.08 -1.74 -5.31
C PHE A 381 -0.63 -2.04 -5.74
N LEU A 382 -0.36 -2.16 -7.04
CA LEU A 382 0.99 -2.44 -7.55
C LEU A 382 1.97 -1.31 -7.18
N ARG A 383 1.52 -0.04 -7.22
CA ARG A 383 2.36 1.12 -6.87
C ARG A 383 2.70 1.20 -5.39
N THR A 384 1.79 0.79 -4.51
CA THR A 384 2.02 0.85 -3.05
C THR A 384 2.78 -0.37 -2.54
N HIS A 385 2.63 -1.54 -3.18
CA HIS A 385 3.23 -2.79 -2.69
C HIS A 385 4.55 -3.14 -3.39
N ILE A 386 4.74 -2.77 -4.66
CA ILE A 386 5.90 -3.23 -5.44
C ILE A 386 6.77 -2.05 -5.86
N LEU A 387 8.01 -2.06 -5.38
CA LEU A 387 9.05 -1.13 -5.81
C LEU A 387 9.79 -1.71 -7.02
N VAL A 388 9.82 -0.92 -8.10
CA VAL A 388 10.55 -1.22 -9.34
C VAL A 388 11.92 -0.56 -9.29
N SER A 389 12.99 -1.36 -9.28
CA SER A 389 14.38 -0.87 -9.21
C SER A 389 15.15 -1.26 -10.49
N PRO A 390 15.43 -0.31 -11.40
CA PRO A 390 16.24 -0.57 -12.59
C PRO A 390 17.66 -1.04 -12.20
N VAL A 391 18.20 -2.00 -12.94
CA VAL A 391 19.58 -2.52 -12.81
C VAL A 391 20.22 -2.61 -14.20
N PRO A 392 21.56 -2.69 -14.33
CA PRO A 392 22.23 -2.61 -15.64
C PRO A 392 21.79 -3.65 -16.69
N ASP A 393 21.33 -4.83 -16.26
CA ASP A 393 20.86 -5.91 -17.14
C ASP A 393 19.35 -6.16 -17.03
N GLY A 394 18.56 -5.22 -16.50
CA GLY A 394 17.12 -5.36 -16.38
C GLY A 394 16.48 -4.64 -15.19
N VAL A 395 15.61 -5.34 -14.46
CA VAL A 395 14.84 -4.76 -13.35
C VAL A 395 14.70 -5.74 -12.18
N VAL A 396 14.77 -5.22 -10.96
CA VAL A 396 14.51 -5.96 -9.72
C VAL A 396 13.21 -5.45 -9.10
N LEU A 397 12.34 -6.37 -8.73
CA LEU A 397 11.09 -6.09 -8.04
C LEU A 397 11.23 -6.43 -6.55
N ARG A 398 10.84 -5.48 -5.70
CA ARG A 398 10.90 -5.59 -4.25
C ARG A 398 9.54 -5.32 -3.63
N LEU A 399 9.15 -6.15 -2.68
CA LEU A 399 7.94 -5.96 -1.90
C LEU A 399 8.20 -4.92 -0.80
N ILE A 400 7.41 -3.85 -0.75
CA ILE A 400 7.60 -2.72 0.20
C ILE A 400 6.44 -2.54 1.19
N GLN A 401 5.35 -3.27 0.99
CA GLN A 401 4.23 -3.40 1.92
C GLN A 401 3.91 -4.89 2.06
N PRO A 402 3.42 -5.36 3.21
CA PRO A 402 3.01 -6.75 3.38
C PRO A 402 1.84 -7.09 2.45
N LEU A 403 1.74 -8.35 2.07
CA LEU A 403 0.57 -8.91 1.41
C LEU A 403 -0.34 -9.53 2.48
N ASP A 404 -1.58 -9.80 2.12
CA ASP A 404 -2.61 -10.39 2.97
C ASP A 404 -3.28 -11.49 2.14
N TYR A 405 -3.07 -12.75 2.52
CA TYR A 405 -3.55 -13.94 1.83
C TYR A 405 -5.07 -14.04 1.90
N GLU A 406 -5.65 -13.69 3.05
CA GLU A 406 -7.09 -13.71 3.29
C GLU A 406 -7.82 -12.67 2.41
N GLN A 407 -7.13 -11.60 2.02
CA GLN A 407 -7.60 -10.65 1.02
C GLN A 407 -7.37 -11.14 -0.42
N VAL A 408 -6.17 -11.62 -0.74
CA VAL A 408 -5.75 -12.03 -2.08
C VAL A 408 -4.75 -13.19 -1.98
N ASP A 409 -5.09 -14.34 -2.58
CA ASP A 409 -4.27 -15.57 -2.49
C ASP A 409 -3.25 -15.69 -3.63
N ALA A 410 -3.52 -15.07 -4.78
CA ALA A 410 -2.62 -15.01 -5.92
C ALA A 410 -2.98 -13.84 -6.83
N PHE A 411 -2.00 -13.32 -7.56
CA PHE A 411 -2.25 -12.30 -8.57
C PHE A 411 -1.19 -12.22 -9.65
N ASP A 412 -1.63 -11.78 -10.83
CA ASP A 412 -0.77 -11.58 -11.99
C ASP A 412 -0.65 -10.09 -12.34
N PHE A 413 0.55 -9.66 -12.70
CA PHE A 413 0.78 -8.35 -13.28
C PHE A 413 1.81 -8.39 -14.40
N LEU A 414 1.76 -7.37 -15.25
CA LEU A 414 2.66 -7.19 -16.38
C LEU A 414 3.75 -6.19 -16.00
N VAL A 415 5.00 -6.56 -16.28
CA VAL A 415 6.16 -5.66 -16.26
C VAL A 415 6.39 -5.22 -17.69
N ILE A 416 6.31 -3.92 -17.95
CA ILE A 416 6.50 -3.31 -19.27
C ILE A 416 7.89 -2.71 -19.30
N ALA A 417 8.72 -3.12 -20.26
CA ALA A 417 9.98 -2.48 -20.60
C ALA A 417 9.74 -1.61 -21.84
N GLN A 418 10.08 -0.33 -21.76
CA GLN A 418 9.92 0.62 -22.87
C GLN A 418 11.20 1.44 -23.03
N ASP A 419 11.69 1.55 -24.26
CA ASP A 419 12.84 2.39 -24.60
C ASP A 419 12.51 3.89 -24.57
N HIS A 420 13.53 4.73 -24.80
CA HIS A 420 13.37 6.18 -24.95
C HIS A 420 13.53 6.65 -26.40
N GLY A 421 13.56 5.73 -27.35
CA GLY A 421 13.66 6.04 -28.78
C GLY A 421 12.39 6.63 -29.38
N THR A 422 12.44 6.97 -30.67
CA THR A 422 11.31 7.55 -31.41
C THR A 422 11.13 6.81 -32.73
N PRO A 423 10.02 6.06 -32.93
CA PRO A 423 8.92 5.82 -32.01
C PRO A 423 9.34 4.94 -30.82
N LYS A 424 8.71 5.13 -29.65
CA LYS A 424 8.99 4.30 -28.47
C LYS A 424 8.50 2.88 -28.67
N LEU A 425 9.36 1.88 -28.52
CA LEU A 425 9.01 0.47 -28.57
C LEU A 425 9.00 -0.13 -27.16
N ALA A 426 8.21 -1.19 -26.98
CA ALA A 426 8.04 -1.81 -25.67
C ALA A 426 7.74 -3.30 -25.78
N SER A 427 8.14 -4.05 -24.76
CA SER A 427 7.73 -5.43 -24.54
C SER A 427 7.20 -5.62 -23.12
N THR A 428 6.58 -6.79 -22.88
CA THR A 428 5.97 -7.11 -21.59
C THR A 428 6.34 -8.51 -21.14
N ALA A 429 6.56 -8.69 -19.84
CA ALA A 429 6.64 -10.00 -19.19
C ALA A 429 5.58 -10.11 -18.09
N THR A 430 5.07 -11.32 -17.86
CA THR A 430 4.07 -11.62 -16.81
C THR A 430 4.76 -12.10 -15.55
N VAL A 431 4.39 -11.55 -14.41
CA VAL A 431 4.79 -12.03 -13.10
C VAL A 431 3.56 -12.54 -12.38
N SER A 432 3.55 -13.83 -12.10
CA SER A 432 2.51 -14.52 -11.34
C SER A 432 2.98 -14.72 -9.91
N VAL A 433 2.31 -14.07 -8.97
CA VAL A 433 2.60 -14.16 -7.54
C VAL A 433 1.58 -15.06 -6.89
N GLU A 434 2.04 -16.15 -6.30
CA GLU A 434 1.27 -16.96 -5.37
C GLU A 434 1.66 -16.55 -3.95
N ILE A 435 0.67 -16.33 -3.10
CA ILE A 435 0.89 -15.96 -1.71
C ILE A 435 0.82 -17.22 -0.86
N GLU A 436 1.83 -17.43 -0.02
CA GLU A 436 1.87 -18.49 0.97
C GLU A 436 1.22 -17.96 2.25
N ASN A 437 0.10 -18.57 2.63
CA ASN A 437 -0.60 -18.31 3.89
C ASN A 437 0.32 -18.60 5.09
N VAL A 438 0.35 -17.67 6.03
CA VAL A 438 1.06 -17.73 7.30
C VAL A 438 0.04 -17.57 8.41
N ASN A 439 0.10 -18.44 9.42
CA ASN A 439 -0.76 -18.38 10.59
C ASN A 439 -0.58 -17.07 11.40
N ASP A 440 -1.39 -16.05 11.10
CA ASP A 440 -1.36 -14.70 11.65
C ASP A 440 -2.72 -14.19 12.19
N GLN A 441 -3.81 -14.91 11.90
CA GLN A 441 -5.16 -14.77 12.44
C GLN A 441 -5.43 -15.83 13.51
N SER A 442 -5.84 -15.37 14.69
CA SER A 442 -6.29 -16.28 15.74
C SER A 442 -7.72 -16.81 15.50
N PRO A 443 -8.06 -18.02 15.98
CA PRO A 443 -9.41 -18.56 15.88
C PRO A 443 -10.48 -17.63 16.48
N VAL A 444 -11.51 -17.30 15.72
CA VAL A 444 -12.63 -16.45 16.15
C VAL A 444 -13.76 -17.31 16.70
N ILE A 445 -14.11 -17.09 17.97
CA ILE A 445 -15.15 -17.84 18.69
C ILE A 445 -16.44 -17.02 18.76
N ARG A 446 -17.57 -17.62 18.37
CA ARG A 446 -18.91 -17.01 18.47
C ARG A 446 -19.92 -17.98 19.07
N PHE A 447 -20.81 -17.46 19.92
CA PHE A 447 -21.83 -18.24 20.60
C PHE A 447 -23.20 -18.11 19.92
N PHE A 448 -23.95 -19.20 19.86
CA PHE A 448 -25.27 -19.27 19.24
C PHE A 448 -26.27 -19.98 20.15
N ASP A 449 -27.41 -19.36 20.45
CA ASP A 449 -28.54 -20.00 21.14
C ASP A 449 -29.68 -20.25 20.14
N LYS A 450 -30.10 -21.51 20.01
CA LYS A 450 -31.17 -21.94 19.09
C LYS A 450 -31.04 -21.40 17.65
N GLY A 451 -29.80 -21.28 17.16
CA GLY A 451 -29.46 -20.80 15.82
C GLY A 451 -29.26 -19.29 15.70
N ASN A 452 -29.54 -18.51 16.75
CA ASN A 452 -29.31 -17.06 16.76
C ASN A 452 -27.95 -16.73 17.38
N MET A 453 -27.16 -15.90 16.70
CA MET A 453 -25.87 -15.44 17.21
C MET A 453 -26.10 -14.54 18.43
N LEU A 454 -25.42 -14.84 19.54
CA LEU A 454 -25.37 -13.97 20.70
C LEU A 454 -24.48 -12.76 20.40
N ASN A 455 -24.57 -11.73 21.24
CA ASN A 455 -23.72 -10.55 21.11
C ASN A 455 -22.23 -10.96 21.11
N SER A 456 -21.49 -10.49 20.10
CA SER A 456 -20.08 -10.86 19.89
C SER A 456 -19.12 -10.23 20.89
N GLU A 457 -19.47 -9.07 21.48
CA GLU A 457 -18.65 -8.40 22.48
C GLU A 457 -18.95 -8.93 23.89
N TYR A 458 -20.23 -9.18 24.19
CA TYR A 458 -20.70 -9.60 25.51
C TYR A 458 -21.75 -10.69 25.40
N ALA A 459 -21.34 -11.94 25.17
CA ALA A 459 -22.28 -13.05 25.09
C ALA A 459 -22.88 -13.35 26.47
N SER A 460 -24.21 -13.30 26.56
CA SER A 460 -24.95 -13.68 27.76
C SER A 460 -26.16 -14.53 27.39
N LEU A 461 -26.45 -15.54 28.21
CA LEU A 461 -27.59 -16.43 28.04
C LEU A 461 -28.26 -16.69 29.37
N GLU A 462 -29.60 -16.63 29.38
CA GLU A 462 -30.39 -17.02 30.54
C GLU A 462 -30.88 -18.47 30.39
N ARG A 463 -30.74 -19.26 31.46
CA ARG A 463 -31.25 -20.64 31.56
C ARG A 463 -31.95 -20.82 32.89
N ASN A 464 -32.91 -21.73 32.95
CA ASN A 464 -33.40 -22.19 34.25
C ASN A 464 -32.35 -23.11 34.87
N GLU A 465 -32.32 -23.17 36.20
CA GLU A 465 -31.52 -24.18 36.91
C GLU A 465 -32.04 -25.61 36.72
N ASP A 466 -31.23 -26.58 37.13
CA ASP A 466 -31.51 -28.00 36.91
C ASP A 466 -32.29 -28.59 38.10
N VAL A 467 -33.56 -28.95 37.86
CA VAL A 467 -34.44 -29.56 38.90
C VAL A 467 -34.12 -31.04 39.17
N THR A 468 -33.38 -31.70 38.28
CA THR A 468 -33.04 -33.12 38.40
C THR A 468 -31.62 -33.39 37.95
N ASP A 469 -30.95 -34.34 38.61
CA ASP A 469 -29.53 -34.67 38.43
C ASP A 469 -29.21 -35.48 37.15
N HIS A 470 -29.93 -35.23 36.05
CA HIS A 470 -29.89 -36.06 34.85
C HIS A 470 -29.25 -35.37 33.66
N ALA A 471 -28.13 -35.95 33.23
CA ALA A 471 -27.46 -35.84 31.93
C ALA A 471 -26.90 -34.45 31.55
N PRO A 472 -25.82 -34.41 30.75
CA PRO A 472 -25.25 -33.16 30.27
C PRO A 472 -26.27 -32.39 29.42
N ASN A 473 -26.63 -31.19 29.87
CA ASN A 473 -27.55 -30.31 29.16
C ASN A 473 -26.77 -29.43 28.17
N ILE A 474 -27.23 -29.38 26.92
CA ILE A 474 -26.68 -28.47 25.91
C ILE A 474 -27.10 -27.05 26.29
N ILE A 475 -26.14 -26.16 26.53
CA ILE A 475 -26.37 -24.75 26.83
C ILE A 475 -26.54 -23.96 25.54
N CYS A 476 -25.55 -24.01 24.65
CA CYS A 476 -25.53 -23.28 23.37
C CYS A 476 -24.54 -23.93 22.39
N HIS A 477 -24.54 -23.48 21.14
CA HIS A 477 -23.52 -23.87 20.17
C HIS A 477 -22.40 -22.84 20.13
N VAL A 478 -21.17 -23.31 20.00
CA VAL A 478 -19.96 -22.50 19.86
C VAL A 478 -19.42 -22.73 18.45
N HIS A 479 -19.41 -21.68 17.64
CA HIS A 479 -18.89 -21.72 16.28
C HIS A 479 -17.51 -21.08 16.25
N VAL A 480 -16.54 -21.78 15.70
CA VAL A 480 -15.15 -21.36 15.61
C VAL A 480 -14.77 -21.22 14.15
N TYR A 481 -14.20 -20.08 13.80
CA TYR A 481 -13.78 -19.72 12.45
C TYR A 481 -12.31 -19.39 12.48
N ASP A 482 -11.59 -19.85 11.47
CA ASP A 482 -10.18 -19.52 11.28
C ASP A 482 -9.97 -19.35 9.78
N MET A 483 -9.31 -18.26 9.40
CA MET A 483 -9.11 -17.94 8.00
C MET A 483 -7.80 -18.52 7.47
N ASP A 484 -6.88 -18.90 8.37
CA ASP A 484 -5.52 -19.31 8.01
C ASP A 484 -5.40 -20.82 7.93
N SER A 485 -5.93 -21.47 8.97
CA SER A 485 -5.70 -22.88 9.24
C SER A 485 -6.85 -23.75 8.76
N SER A 486 -6.53 -25.00 8.42
CA SER A 486 -7.57 -26.02 8.29
C SER A 486 -8.29 -26.19 9.63
N LEU A 487 -9.61 -26.33 9.58
CA LEU A 487 -10.44 -26.51 10.78
C LEU A 487 -10.07 -27.77 11.60
N ASP A 488 -9.45 -28.75 10.96
CA ASP A 488 -8.96 -29.98 11.61
C ASP A 488 -7.79 -29.71 12.57
N GLU A 489 -7.10 -28.59 12.40
CA GLU A 489 -5.97 -28.19 13.23
C GLU A 489 -6.39 -27.28 14.39
N ILE A 490 -7.69 -27.00 14.55
CA ILE A 490 -8.20 -26.18 15.65
C ILE A 490 -8.59 -27.05 16.85
N PHE A 491 -8.00 -26.73 18.00
CA PHE A 491 -8.25 -27.37 19.28
C PHE A 491 -8.87 -26.37 20.25
N CYS A 492 -10.06 -26.68 20.76
CA CYS A 492 -10.76 -25.83 21.71
C CYS A 492 -10.90 -26.52 23.07
N ASP A 493 -10.76 -25.75 24.13
CA ASP A 493 -10.96 -26.14 25.52
C ASP A 493 -11.70 -25.04 26.31
N ILE A 494 -12.13 -25.40 27.52
CA ILE A 494 -12.70 -24.46 28.47
C ILE A 494 -11.63 -24.11 29.50
N ASP A 495 -11.32 -22.83 29.60
CA ASP A 495 -10.37 -22.28 30.57
C ASP A 495 -11.10 -22.04 31.91
N SER A 496 -11.47 -23.13 32.59
CA SER A 496 -12.10 -23.09 33.91
C SER A 496 -11.60 -24.22 34.82
N PRO A 497 -11.16 -23.90 36.06
CA PRO A 497 -10.66 -24.90 37.00
C PRO A 497 -11.77 -25.79 37.59
N GLN A 498 -13.02 -25.31 37.59
CA GLN A 498 -14.15 -25.98 38.25
C GLN A 498 -14.76 -27.11 37.39
N ARG A 499 -14.43 -27.19 36.09
CA ARG A 499 -14.90 -28.23 35.16
C ARG A 499 -16.43 -28.46 35.11
N HIS A 500 -17.25 -27.45 35.45
CA HIS A 500 -18.71 -27.53 35.37
C HIS A 500 -19.27 -27.59 33.94
N PHE A 501 -18.42 -27.27 32.96
CA PHE A 501 -18.77 -27.22 31.55
C PHE A 501 -17.76 -28.00 30.73
N ASP A 502 -18.18 -28.52 29.58
CA ASP A 502 -17.32 -29.18 28.60
C ASP A 502 -17.75 -28.83 27.16
N LEU A 503 -16.87 -29.07 26.19
CA LEU A 503 -17.12 -28.87 24.76
C LEU A 503 -17.18 -30.20 24.04
N ARG A 504 -18.28 -30.43 23.31
CA ARG A 504 -18.42 -31.58 22.42
C ARG A 504 -18.45 -31.14 20.97
N GLU A 505 -17.49 -31.59 20.19
CA GLU A 505 -17.48 -31.32 18.76
C GLU A 505 -18.64 -32.03 18.05
N VAL A 506 -19.34 -31.31 17.18
CA VAL A 506 -20.44 -31.84 16.36
C VAL A 506 -19.93 -32.03 14.94
N SER A 507 -19.91 -33.27 14.45
CA SER A 507 -19.50 -33.56 13.07
C SER A 507 -20.53 -33.00 12.08
N THR A 508 -20.16 -31.97 11.33
CA THR A 508 -21.00 -31.43 10.25
C THR A 508 -20.60 -32.03 8.90
N GLU A 509 -21.52 -32.75 8.24
CA GLU A 509 -21.30 -33.32 6.90
C GLU A 509 -21.16 -32.27 5.78
N ASN A 510 -21.44 -31.00 6.08
CA ASN A 510 -21.39 -29.89 5.13
C ASN A 510 -20.08 -29.10 5.24
N THR A 511 -19.06 -29.55 4.50
CA THR A 511 -17.73 -28.91 4.36
C THR A 511 -17.75 -27.52 3.72
N ALA A 512 -18.92 -27.03 3.26
CA ALA A 512 -19.05 -25.72 2.62
C ALA A 512 -18.97 -24.53 3.59
N GLN A 513 -19.24 -24.74 4.88
CA GLN A 513 -19.07 -23.71 5.90
C GLN A 513 -17.70 -23.91 6.54
N ARG A 514 -16.74 -23.03 6.24
CA ARG A 514 -15.41 -22.99 6.89
C ARG A 514 -15.53 -22.64 8.39
N ARG A 515 -16.16 -23.51 9.19
CA ARG A 515 -16.33 -23.36 10.63
C ARG A 515 -16.42 -24.71 11.33
N LYS A 516 -15.91 -24.76 12.55
CA LYS A 516 -16.04 -25.88 13.47
C LYS A 516 -17.16 -25.59 14.48
N ILE A 517 -18.00 -26.55 14.77
CA ILE A 517 -19.16 -26.38 15.68
C ILE A 517 -18.97 -27.28 16.89
N PHE A 518 -19.11 -26.69 18.07
CA PHE A 518 -19.13 -27.39 19.35
C PHE A 518 -20.46 -27.13 20.05
N GLU A 519 -20.91 -28.10 20.83
CA GLU A 519 -21.94 -27.92 21.84
C GLU A 519 -21.26 -27.64 23.18
N LEU A 520 -21.66 -26.55 23.83
CA LEU A 520 -21.30 -26.27 25.22
C LEU A 520 -22.25 -27.05 26.13
N LEU A 521 -21.70 -27.98 26.90
CA LEU A 521 -22.44 -28.89 27.77
C LEU A 521 -22.21 -28.55 29.24
N THR A 522 -23.20 -28.80 30.09
CA THR A 522 -23.00 -28.91 31.54
C THR A 522 -22.51 -30.31 31.89
N THR A 523 -21.61 -30.42 32.86
CA THR A 523 -21.11 -31.71 33.39
C THR A 523 -21.67 -32.01 34.77
N VAL A 524 -22.19 -30.99 35.44
CA VAL A 524 -22.83 -31.02 36.76
C VAL A 524 -24.22 -30.40 36.64
N SER A 525 -25.11 -30.73 37.56
CA SER A 525 -26.37 -30.01 37.75
C SER A 525 -26.05 -28.57 38.17
N LEU A 526 -26.66 -27.61 37.48
CA LEU A 526 -26.51 -26.20 37.78
C LEU A 526 -27.60 -25.75 38.74
N ASP A 527 -27.19 -25.39 39.96
CA ASP A 527 -28.04 -24.87 41.04
C ASP A 527 -27.72 -23.39 41.26
N ARG A 528 -28.76 -22.54 41.29
CA ARG A 528 -28.63 -21.10 41.45
C ARG A 528 -28.30 -20.71 42.89
N GLU A 529 -28.82 -21.43 43.88
CA GLU A 529 -28.57 -21.19 45.31
C GLU A 529 -27.10 -21.45 45.65
N GLU A 530 -26.46 -22.38 44.94
CA GLU A 530 -25.01 -22.56 44.97
C GLU A 530 -24.28 -21.46 44.20
N SER A 531 -24.70 -21.17 42.96
CA SER A 531 -24.06 -20.13 42.13
C SER A 531 -25.00 -19.54 41.07
N PRO A 532 -25.36 -18.24 41.18
CA PRO A 532 -26.41 -17.64 40.34
C PRO A 532 -25.98 -17.31 38.91
N SER A 533 -24.68 -17.31 38.63
CA SER A 533 -24.19 -17.13 37.27
C SER A 533 -22.80 -17.70 37.10
N TYR A 534 -22.53 -18.23 35.90
CA TYR A 534 -21.24 -18.78 35.51
C TYR A 534 -20.65 -17.95 34.37
N LEU A 535 -19.35 -17.64 34.46
CA LEU A 535 -18.60 -17.04 33.36
C LEU A 535 -17.72 -18.12 32.74
N VAL A 536 -18.11 -18.61 31.57
CA VAL A 536 -17.40 -19.68 30.87
C VAL A 536 -16.49 -19.07 29.84
N ARG A 537 -15.18 -19.29 29.97
CA ARG A 537 -14.18 -18.87 29.00
C ARG A 537 -13.85 -20.02 28.07
N VAL A 538 -14.14 -19.86 26.80
CA VAL A 538 -13.75 -20.80 25.75
C VAL A 538 -12.46 -20.29 25.13
N ARG A 539 -11.51 -21.20 24.97
CA ARG A 539 -10.21 -20.96 24.35
C ARG A 539 -10.07 -21.91 23.17
N CYS A 540 -9.61 -21.40 22.04
CA CYS A 540 -9.31 -22.19 20.86
C CYS A 540 -7.91 -21.83 20.37
N ALA A 541 -7.14 -22.83 19.95
CA ALA A 541 -5.83 -22.65 19.37
C ALA A 541 -5.77 -23.32 17.99
N ASP A 542 -5.19 -22.64 17.02
CA ASP A 542 -4.83 -23.21 15.73
C ASP A 542 -3.53 -24.02 15.84
N GLY A 543 -3.37 -25.04 14.99
CA GLY A 543 -2.14 -25.82 14.90
C GLY A 543 -1.74 -26.66 16.14
N ARG A 544 -0.71 -27.49 15.95
CA ARG A 544 -0.09 -28.32 17.01
C ARG A 544 1.33 -27.84 17.39
N THR A 545 1.79 -26.74 16.83
CA THR A 545 3.17 -26.23 16.90
C THR A 545 3.32 -25.10 17.92
N SER A 546 4.56 -24.59 18.09
CA SER A 546 4.88 -23.47 18.98
C SER A 546 4.29 -22.13 18.54
N ASP A 547 3.96 -22.00 17.26
CA ASP A 547 3.56 -20.73 16.63
C ASP A 547 2.02 -20.59 16.58
N ARG A 548 1.32 -21.40 17.38
CA ARG A 548 -0.13 -21.36 17.51
C ARG A 548 -0.62 -20.02 18.03
N LEU A 549 -1.68 -19.50 17.42
CA LEU A 549 -2.42 -18.37 17.94
C LEU A 549 -3.62 -18.87 18.72
N ILE A 550 -4.04 -18.07 19.70
CA ILE A 550 -5.08 -18.46 20.65
C ILE A 550 -6.18 -17.43 20.60
N GLY A 551 -7.35 -17.87 20.16
CA GLY A 551 -8.60 -17.15 20.32
C GLY A 551 -9.20 -17.42 21.69
N GLN A 552 -9.72 -16.38 22.34
CA GLN A 552 -10.49 -16.52 23.57
C GLN A 552 -11.77 -15.71 23.49
N SER A 553 -12.87 -16.30 23.97
CA SER A 553 -14.13 -15.60 24.16
C SER A 553 -14.85 -16.14 25.38
N GLN A 554 -15.79 -15.38 25.92
CA GLN A 554 -16.48 -15.72 27.15
C GLN A 554 -17.98 -15.55 27.01
N ILE A 555 -18.72 -16.43 27.67
CA ILE A 555 -20.17 -16.36 27.77
C ILE A 555 -20.57 -16.34 29.24
N ARG A 556 -21.45 -15.40 29.60
CA ARG A 556 -22.07 -15.34 30.92
C ARG A 556 -23.40 -16.10 30.90
N ILE A 557 -23.47 -17.21 31.63
CA ILE A 557 -24.68 -17.99 31.84
C ILE A 557 -25.32 -17.49 33.13
N ILE A 558 -26.56 -16.99 33.04
CA ILE A 558 -27.33 -16.48 34.17
C ILE A 558 -28.44 -17.49 34.45
N LEU A 559 -28.48 -18.00 35.68
CA LEU A 559 -29.52 -18.93 36.09
C LEU A 559 -30.76 -18.18 36.56
N ARG A 560 -31.92 -18.63 36.07
CA ARG A 560 -33.23 -18.24 36.53
C ARG A 560 -33.64 -19.21 37.63
N ASP A 561 -34.18 -18.60 38.67
CA ASP A 561 -34.74 -19.21 39.86
C ASP A 561 -35.96 -20.09 39.53
N ILE A 562 -35.98 -21.27 40.11
CA ILE A 562 -37.09 -22.21 40.22
C ILE A 562 -37.44 -22.29 41.71
N ASN A 563 -38.72 -22.48 42.01
CA ASN A 563 -39.20 -22.58 43.38
C ASN A 563 -38.97 -23.98 43.95
N ASP A 564 -37.73 -24.35 44.23
CA ASP A 564 -37.34 -25.66 44.74
C ASP A 564 -36.89 -25.67 46.21
N ASN A 565 -36.68 -24.50 46.82
CA ASN A 565 -36.53 -24.35 48.25
C ASN A 565 -37.80 -23.76 48.87
N GLY A 566 -38.29 -24.40 49.93
CA GLY A 566 -39.44 -23.87 50.68
C GLY A 566 -39.00 -23.05 51.89
N PRO A 567 -39.87 -22.17 52.44
CA PRO A 567 -39.53 -21.36 53.60
C PRO A 567 -39.14 -22.22 54.80
N VAL A 568 -38.03 -21.91 55.47
CA VAL A 568 -37.54 -22.65 56.66
C VAL A 568 -37.55 -21.75 57.89
N PHE A 569 -38.30 -22.16 58.93
CA PHE A 569 -38.24 -21.47 60.23
C PHE A 569 -36.92 -21.71 60.96
N GLN A 570 -36.41 -20.68 61.66
CA GLN A 570 -35.21 -20.81 62.51
C GLN A 570 -35.37 -21.84 63.64
N ARG A 571 -36.62 -22.08 64.07
CA ARG A 571 -36.99 -23.00 65.14
C ARG A 571 -38.26 -23.75 64.74
N ASN A 572 -38.35 -25.02 65.15
CA ASN A 572 -39.57 -25.82 65.02
C ASN A 572 -40.67 -25.42 66.02
N GLN A 573 -40.31 -24.69 67.08
CA GLN A 573 -41.24 -24.21 68.10
C GLN A 573 -40.82 -22.84 68.68
N TYR A 574 -41.80 -21.98 68.95
CA TYR A 574 -41.67 -20.67 69.58
C TYR A 574 -42.52 -20.58 70.87
N PHE A 575 -41.98 -19.94 71.89
CA PHE A 575 -42.59 -19.70 73.20
C PHE A 575 -42.74 -18.20 73.49
N GLY A 576 -43.94 -17.69 73.28
CA GLY A 576 -44.26 -16.28 73.50
C GLY A 576 -44.76 -16.01 74.91
N ILE A 577 -44.55 -14.78 75.41
CA ILE A 577 -45.16 -14.29 76.64
C ILE A 577 -45.90 -12.98 76.35
N VAL A 578 -47.08 -12.82 76.91
CA VAL A 578 -47.87 -11.58 76.82
C VAL A 578 -48.57 -11.28 78.14
N PRO A 579 -48.60 -10.02 78.62
CA PRO A 579 -49.45 -9.66 79.76
C PRO A 579 -50.93 -9.86 79.42
N GLU A 580 -51.73 -10.19 80.43
CA GLU A 580 -53.19 -10.19 80.30
C GLU A 580 -53.77 -8.78 80.19
N ASN A 581 -55.07 -8.69 79.94
CA ASN A 581 -55.86 -7.45 79.82
C ASN A 581 -55.47 -6.49 78.70
N GLU A 582 -54.45 -6.81 77.89
CA GLU A 582 -54.01 -5.96 76.80
C GLU A 582 -54.42 -6.50 75.40
N VAL A 583 -55.04 -5.62 74.61
CA VAL A 583 -55.36 -5.85 73.19
C VAL A 583 -54.24 -5.28 72.33
N ASN A 584 -53.95 -5.93 71.20
CA ASN A 584 -52.97 -5.46 70.22
C ASN A 584 -51.53 -5.43 70.76
N THR A 585 -51.26 -6.21 71.79
CA THR A 585 -49.95 -6.30 72.44
C THR A 585 -49.07 -7.30 71.72
N ILE A 586 -47.81 -6.92 71.51
CA ILE A 586 -46.80 -7.76 70.85
C ILE A 586 -46.45 -8.91 71.79
N VAL A 587 -46.50 -10.13 71.27
CA VAL A 587 -46.05 -11.32 71.98
C VAL A 587 -44.52 -11.34 72.00
N ASP A 588 -43.94 -11.42 73.20
CA ASP A 588 -42.49 -11.40 73.39
C ASP A 588 -41.91 -12.82 73.31
N PHE A 589 -41.07 -13.07 72.30
CA PHE A 589 -40.41 -14.35 72.08
C PHE A 589 -38.99 -14.42 72.66
N ARG A 590 -38.49 -13.39 73.34
CA ARG A 590 -37.11 -13.38 73.86
C ARG A 590 -36.83 -14.51 74.85
N GLU A 591 -37.82 -14.88 75.66
CA GLU A 591 -37.72 -16.01 76.60
C GLU A 591 -37.61 -17.38 75.93
N SER A 592 -38.16 -17.54 74.71
CA SER A 592 -38.00 -18.77 73.91
C SER A 592 -36.52 -19.14 73.73
N PHE A 593 -35.68 -18.12 73.61
CA PHE A 593 -34.26 -18.28 73.30
C PHE A 593 -33.42 -18.60 74.54
N LEU A 594 -33.83 -18.11 75.71
CA LEU A 594 -33.11 -18.28 76.98
C LEU A 594 -33.29 -19.68 77.58
N LYS A 595 -34.46 -20.30 77.43
CA LYS A 595 -34.76 -21.63 77.99
C LYS A 595 -34.26 -22.81 77.14
N PHE A 596 -34.03 -22.61 75.84
CA PHE A 596 -33.68 -23.69 74.89
C PHE A 596 -32.45 -23.39 74.01
N GLY A 597 -31.76 -22.26 74.23
CA GLY A 597 -30.49 -21.92 73.58
C GLY A 597 -29.28 -22.50 74.31
N THR A 598 -29.09 -23.83 74.27
CA THR A 598 -27.83 -24.44 74.69
C THR A 598 -26.85 -24.44 73.52
N ASP A 599 -26.17 -23.32 73.27
CA ASP A 599 -24.89 -23.39 72.56
C ASP A 599 -23.90 -22.38 73.15
N THR A 600 -22.91 -22.91 73.86
CA THR A 600 -21.95 -22.15 74.69
C THR A 600 -20.77 -21.60 73.88
N LYS A 601 -20.88 -21.54 72.55
CA LYS A 601 -19.85 -20.98 71.68
C LYS A 601 -20.44 -20.16 70.51
N SER A 602 -21.17 -19.10 70.81
CA SER A 602 -21.44 -18.07 69.80
C SER A 602 -21.61 -16.69 70.41
N THR A 603 -20.86 -15.73 69.86
CA THR A 603 -21.00 -14.29 70.07
C THR A 603 -22.45 -13.84 69.85
N ARG A 604 -23.13 -13.49 70.95
CA ARG A 604 -24.47 -12.86 71.06
C ARG A 604 -25.45 -13.14 69.90
N PRO A 605 -26.27 -14.20 69.98
CA PRO A 605 -27.48 -14.26 69.19
C PRO A 605 -28.45 -13.17 69.67
N SER A 606 -28.85 -12.25 68.80
CA SER A 606 -29.99 -11.36 69.08
C SER A 606 -31.24 -12.22 69.19
N ALA A 607 -31.86 -12.28 70.36
CA ALA A 607 -33.12 -13.00 70.52
C ALA A 607 -34.15 -12.45 69.51
N PRO A 608 -34.83 -13.31 68.74
CA PRO A 608 -35.76 -12.85 67.71
C PRO A 608 -36.93 -12.10 68.35
N LEU A 609 -37.22 -10.88 67.88
CA LEU A 609 -38.37 -10.09 68.32
C LEU A 609 -39.71 -10.59 67.74
N HIS A 610 -39.65 -11.41 66.68
CA HIS A 610 -40.80 -11.89 65.93
C HIS A 610 -40.51 -13.29 65.36
N ILE A 611 -41.54 -13.97 64.86
CA ILE A 611 -41.39 -15.24 64.16
C ILE A 611 -40.70 -14.96 62.81
N HIS A 612 -39.73 -15.79 62.44
CA HIS A 612 -38.96 -15.60 61.21
C HIS A 612 -38.65 -16.93 60.53
N ALA A 613 -38.95 -16.98 59.23
CA ALA A 613 -38.53 -17.99 58.30
C ALA A 613 -37.65 -17.35 57.21
N THR A 614 -36.76 -18.15 56.64
CA THR A 614 -35.88 -17.78 55.54
C THR A 614 -36.12 -18.73 54.38
N ASP A 615 -36.10 -18.19 53.18
CA ASP A 615 -36.19 -18.95 51.93
C ASP A 615 -34.92 -18.66 51.12
N LEU A 616 -34.36 -19.68 50.46
CA LEU A 616 -33.10 -19.58 49.73
C LEU A 616 -33.29 -19.11 48.29
N ASP A 617 -34.50 -19.21 47.76
CA ASP A 617 -34.86 -18.73 46.43
C ASP A 617 -34.76 -17.19 46.35
N VAL A 618 -35.06 -16.55 45.21
CA VAL A 618 -35.11 -15.06 45.13
C VAL A 618 -36.41 -14.56 44.51
N GLY A 619 -36.77 -13.34 44.88
CA GLY A 619 -37.86 -12.62 44.26
C GLY A 619 -39.19 -13.09 44.83
N GLN A 620 -40.08 -13.56 43.97
CA GLN A 620 -41.41 -14.02 44.39
C GLN A 620 -41.37 -15.40 45.06
N ASN A 621 -40.46 -16.26 44.60
CA ASN A 621 -40.27 -17.61 45.14
C ASN A 621 -39.75 -17.56 46.59
N ALA A 622 -38.91 -16.59 46.96
CA ALA A 622 -38.55 -16.38 48.36
C ALA A 622 -39.45 -15.39 49.14
N MET A 623 -40.57 -14.93 48.56
CA MET A 623 -41.45 -14.00 49.25
C MET A 623 -42.34 -14.74 50.25
N ILE A 624 -42.02 -14.62 51.53
CA ILE A 624 -42.72 -15.35 52.60
C ILE A 624 -43.96 -14.58 53.08
N ILE A 625 -45.09 -15.30 53.18
CA ILE A 625 -46.32 -14.86 53.85
C ILE A 625 -46.61 -15.76 55.06
N TYR A 626 -46.81 -15.12 56.21
CA TYR A 626 -47.19 -15.80 57.46
C TYR A 626 -48.71 -15.92 57.63
N SER A 627 -49.17 -17.07 58.13
CA SER A 627 -50.55 -17.29 58.55
C SER A 627 -50.63 -18.16 59.81
N LEU A 628 -51.77 -18.15 60.50
CA LEU A 628 -51.99 -18.94 61.72
C LEU A 628 -53.02 -20.03 61.44
N VAL A 629 -52.78 -21.22 62.00
CA VAL A 629 -53.69 -22.37 61.92
C VAL A 629 -53.77 -23.05 63.29
N ASP A 630 -54.94 -23.52 63.69
CA ASP A 630 -55.11 -24.21 64.97
C ASP A 630 -54.45 -25.59 64.99
N VAL A 631 -54.03 -26.03 66.18
CA VAL A 631 -53.53 -27.39 66.41
C VAL A 631 -54.71 -28.32 66.71
N TYR A 632 -54.85 -29.39 65.94
CA TYR A 632 -55.78 -30.49 66.26
C TYR A 632 -55.07 -31.49 67.19
N GLU A 633 -55.71 -31.87 68.29
CA GLU A 633 -55.19 -32.86 69.25
C GLU A 633 -55.23 -34.28 68.66
N ASN A 634 -54.29 -34.57 67.76
CA ASN A 634 -53.56 -35.83 67.57
C ASN A 634 -52.82 -35.78 66.23
N GLY A 635 -51.50 -35.64 66.30
CA GLY A 635 -50.65 -35.56 65.13
C GLY A 635 -50.70 -36.84 64.28
N SER A 636 -51.26 -36.72 63.08
CA SER A 636 -50.72 -37.34 61.86
C SER A 636 -51.45 -36.74 60.66
N ASN A 637 -50.70 -36.11 59.77
CA ASN A 637 -51.21 -35.49 58.56
C ASN A 637 -51.44 -36.60 57.52
N LYS A 638 -52.68 -37.08 57.36
CA LYS A 638 -53.12 -37.81 56.18
C LYS A 638 -54.56 -37.44 55.83
N ASP A 639 -54.67 -36.79 54.68
CA ASP A 639 -55.81 -36.67 53.79
C ASP A 639 -57.12 -36.10 54.33
N ALA A 640 -57.45 -34.93 53.77
CA ALA A 640 -58.74 -34.28 53.86
C ALA A 640 -59.84 -35.16 53.26
N SER A 641 -60.72 -35.70 54.10
CA SER A 641 -62.17 -35.82 53.90
C SER A 641 -62.76 -36.85 54.86
N SER A 642 -63.50 -36.38 55.87
CA SER A 642 -64.76 -36.93 56.40
C SER A 642 -64.89 -36.76 57.92
N ASP A 643 -66.03 -36.17 58.29
CA ASP A 643 -66.68 -36.14 59.61
C ASP A 643 -65.95 -36.79 60.79
N ILE A 644 -65.23 -35.98 61.57
CA ILE A 644 -65.07 -36.19 63.02
C ILE A 644 -65.12 -34.81 63.68
N SER A 645 -66.04 -34.62 64.62
CA SER A 645 -66.16 -33.48 65.53
C SER A 645 -65.00 -33.43 66.52
N GLN A 646 -63.78 -33.24 66.00
CA GLN A 646 -62.57 -33.06 66.81
C GLN A 646 -62.53 -31.64 67.36
N LYS A 647 -62.38 -31.52 68.67
CA LYS A 647 -62.43 -30.25 69.42
C LYS A 647 -61.14 -29.47 69.19
N SER A 648 -61.10 -28.67 68.10
CA SER A 648 -60.06 -27.65 67.89
C SER A 648 -60.03 -26.68 69.07
N THR A 649 -58.84 -26.31 69.55
CA THR A 649 -58.68 -25.32 70.62
C THR A 649 -59.08 -23.91 70.20
N ARG A 650 -59.19 -23.63 68.89
CA ARG A 650 -59.48 -22.30 68.31
C ARG A 650 -58.62 -21.18 68.91
N ASP A 651 -57.39 -21.52 69.29
CA ASP A 651 -56.48 -20.61 70.00
C ASP A 651 -55.92 -19.54 69.07
N SER A 652 -55.78 -19.84 67.77
CA SER A 652 -55.31 -18.87 66.78
C SER A 652 -56.27 -17.69 66.61
N GLU A 653 -57.56 -17.84 66.91
CA GLU A 653 -58.57 -16.76 66.82
C GLU A 653 -58.30 -15.61 67.81
N TYR A 654 -57.54 -15.85 68.88
CA TYR A 654 -57.17 -14.85 69.89
C TYR A 654 -55.98 -13.98 69.48
N PHE A 655 -55.32 -14.32 68.37
CA PHE A 655 -54.12 -13.64 67.91
C PHE A 655 -54.29 -13.21 66.45
N TYR A 656 -53.40 -12.32 66.02
CA TYR A 656 -53.16 -12.13 64.60
C TYR A 656 -51.65 -11.99 64.39
N ILE A 657 -51.19 -12.47 63.24
CA ILE A 657 -49.81 -12.33 62.80
C ILE A 657 -49.77 -11.33 61.64
N ASP A 658 -48.82 -10.42 61.70
CA ASP A 658 -48.48 -9.59 60.56
C ASP A 658 -47.90 -10.48 59.45
N ARG A 659 -48.57 -10.49 58.31
CA ARG A 659 -48.30 -11.44 57.22
C ARG A 659 -46.92 -11.28 56.60
N VAL A 660 -46.26 -10.13 56.75
CA VAL A 660 -44.95 -9.84 56.12
C VAL A 660 -43.83 -9.89 57.15
N THR A 661 -44.06 -9.30 58.33
CA THR A 661 -43.02 -9.17 59.37
C THR A 661 -42.96 -10.37 60.32
N GLY A 662 -44.01 -11.20 60.37
CA GLY A 662 -44.09 -12.30 61.33
C GLY A 662 -44.30 -11.85 62.78
N GLN A 663 -44.64 -10.57 63.01
CA GLN A 663 -44.94 -10.05 64.34
C GLN A 663 -46.31 -10.55 64.82
N LEU A 664 -46.31 -11.26 65.94
CA LEU A 664 -47.53 -11.80 66.55
C LEU A 664 -48.09 -10.83 67.61
N LYS A 665 -49.39 -10.57 67.56
CA LYS A 665 -50.09 -9.70 68.51
C LYS A 665 -51.40 -10.31 69.00
N THR A 666 -51.84 -9.89 70.19
CA THR A 666 -53.17 -10.23 70.71
C THR A 666 -54.25 -9.53 69.88
N ARG A 667 -55.29 -10.28 69.49
CA ARG A 667 -56.49 -9.73 68.84
C ARG A 667 -57.52 -9.26 69.85
N VAL A 668 -57.55 -9.90 71.02
CA VAL A 668 -58.44 -9.60 72.15
C VAL A 668 -57.64 -9.55 73.45
N ALA A 669 -58.20 -8.94 74.48
CA ALA A 669 -57.63 -8.99 75.82
C ALA A 669 -57.72 -10.43 76.32
N LEU A 670 -56.58 -10.98 76.75
CA LEU A 670 -56.51 -12.30 77.36
C LEU A 670 -56.72 -12.15 78.86
N ASP A 671 -57.18 -13.22 79.49
CA ASP A 671 -57.53 -13.29 80.91
C ASP A 671 -56.86 -14.56 81.44
N PHE A 672 -55.93 -14.40 82.38
CA PHE A 672 -55.09 -15.45 82.91
C PHE A 672 -55.93 -16.48 83.66
N GLU A 673 -56.86 -16.03 84.51
CA GLU A 673 -57.73 -16.87 85.35
C GLU A 673 -58.60 -17.79 84.49
N LYS A 674 -59.00 -17.31 83.32
CA LYS A 674 -59.77 -18.11 82.35
C LYS A 674 -58.90 -19.07 81.54
N LYS A 675 -57.78 -18.60 80.99
CA LYS A 675 -56.87 -19.42 80.18
C LYS A 675 -55.48 -18.80 80.09
N SER A 676 -54.50 -19.49 80.66
CA SER A 676 -53.11 -19.02 80.74
C SER A 676 -52.17 -19.51 79.63
N ILE A 677 -52.59 -20.45 78.78
CA ILE A 677 -51.75 -21.04 77.73
C ILE A 677 -52.53 -21.23 76.43
N TYR A 678 -52.00 -20.70 75.33
CA TYR A 678 -52.57 -20.83 73.98
C TYR A 678 -51.61 -21.57 73.05
N ASN A 679 -52.11 -22.50 72.24
CA ASN A 679 -51.30 -23.30 71.31
C ASN A 679 -51.89 -23.30 69.90
N PHE A 680 -51.06 -22.93 68.92
CA PHE A 680 -51.42 -22.94 67.50
C PHE A 680 -50.17 -23.16 66.63
N LEU A 681 -50.35 -23.34 65.32
CA LEU A 681 -49.28 -23.40 64.34
C LEU A 681 -49.17 -22.06 63.60
N VAL A 682 -47.95 -21.68 63.27
CA VAL A 682 -47.66 -20.64 62.28
C VAL A 682 -47.20 -21.33 60.99
N ILE A 683 -47.76 -20.90 59.86
CA ILE A 683 -47.37 -21.36 58.52
C ILE A 683 -46.61 -20.22 57.85
N ALA A 684 -45.44 -20.53 57.29
CA ALA A 684 -44.74 -19.68 56.34
C ALA A 684 -44.90 -20.33 54.97
N ALA A 685 -45.45 -19.59 54.01
CA ALA A 685 -45.60 -20.01 52.62
C ALA A 685 -44.91 -19.01 51.71
N ASP A 686 -44.19 -19.50 50.71
CA ASP A 686 -43.68 -18.68 49.62
C ASP A 686 -44.83 -18.13 48.74
N GLN A 687 -44.51 -17.30 47.76
CA GLN A 687 -45.48 -16.73 46.82
C GLN A 687 -45.02 -16.82 45.37
N PRO A 688 -44.78 -18.04 44.83
CA PRO A 688 -44.39 -18.21 43.44
C PRO A 688 -45.48 -17.70 42.48
N LEU A 689 -45.07 -17.38 41.26
CA LEU A 689 -45.97 -16.86 40.23
C LEU A 689 -47.10 -17.86 39.88
N ASP A 690 -46.78 -19.15 39.90
CA ASP A 690 -47.76 -20.24 39.81
C ASP A 690 -48.08 -20.76 41.22
N PRO A 691 -49.29 -20.49 41.76
CA PRO A 691 -49.66 -20.91 43.10
C PRO A 691 -49.65 -22.43 43.33
N THR A 692 -49.62 -23.25 42.28
CA THR A 692 -49.54 -24.71 42.41
C THR A 692 -48.15 -25.19 42.84
N GLN A 693 -47.12 -24.35 42.68
CA GLN A 693 -45.75 -24.63 43.07
C GLN A 693 -45.42 -24.14 44.49
N ALA A 694 -46.38 -23.51 45.18
CA ALA A 694 -46.14 -22.90 46.48
C ALA A 694 -45.71 -23.94 47.53
N LEU A 695 -44.56 -23.71 48.14
CA LEU A 695 -44.02 -24.49 49.24
C LEU A 695 -44.31 -23.79 50.57
N SER A 696 -44.49 -24.61 51.61
CA SER A 696 -44.75 -24.07 52.94
C SER A 696 -44.15 -24.95 54.03
N SER A 697 -43.83 -24.31 55.15
CA SER A 697 -43.45 -24.97 56.38
C SER A 697 -44.31 -24.51 57.54
N THR A 698 -44.27 -25.27 58.63
CA THR A 698 -45.04 -24.98 59.83
C THR A 698 -44.16 -25.04 61.08
N ALA A 699 -44.42 -24.16 62.05
CA ALA A 699 -43.80 -24.18 63.37
C ALA A 699 -44.85 -24.07 64.45
N LYS A 700 -44.58 -24.67 65.62
CA LYS A 700 -45.50 -24.62 66.76
C LYS A 700 -45.30 -23.33 67.55
N VAL A 701 -46.40 -22.68 67.95
CA VAL A 701 -46.36 -21.48 68.80
C VAL A 701 -47.13 -21.76 70.08
N THR A 702 -46.48 -21.53 71.22
CA THR A 702 -47.09 -21.60 72.54
C THR A 702 -46.99 -20.22 73.18
N VAL A 703 -48.12 -19.61 73.51
CA VAL A 703 -48.15 -18.29 74.17
C VAL A 703 -48.58 -18.47 75.63
N TYR A 704 -47.76 -17.99 76.54
CA TYR A 704 -48.06 -17.91 77.97
C TYR A 704 -48.61 -16.52 78.29
N VAL A 705 -49.76 -16.49 78.95
CA VAL A 705 -50.29 -15.26 79.53
C VAL A 705 -49.57 -15.02 80.86
N ARG A 706 -49.12 -13.79 81.07
CA ARG A 706 -48.52 -13.35 82.32
C ARG A 706 -49.59 -12.67 83.17
N ASP A 707 -49.84 -13.29 84.31
CA ASP A 707 -50.66 -12.80 85.43
C ASP A 707 -50.30 -11.37 85.83
N VAL A 708 -51.32 -10.54 86.03
CA VAL A 708 -51.29 -9.16 86.51
C VAL A 708 -52.20 -9.08 87.74
N ASP A 709 -51.85 -8.24 88.70
CA ASP A 709 -52.67 -8.00 89.91
C ASP A 709 -53.93 -7.18 89.54
N ASP A 710 -54.98 -7.85 89.07
CA ASP A 710 -56.25 -7.23 88.67
C ASP A 710 -57.49 -7.79 89.39
N ASN A 711 -57.35 -8.89 90.13
CA ASN A 711 -58.41 -9.41 90.99
C ASN A 711 -58.22 -8.94 92.44
N ALA A 712 -59.12 -8.10 92.93
CA ALA A 712 -59.11 -7.73 94.34
C ALA A 712 -59.51 -8.93 95.23
N PRO A 713 -58.97 -9.04 96.46
CA PRO A 713 -59.29 -10.14 97.35
C PRO A 713 -60.75 -10.08 97.79
N ILE A 714 -61.47 -11.20 97.68
CA ILE A 714 -62.90 -11.31 98.00
C ILE A 714 -63.08 -12.04 99.33
N MET A 715 -63.80 -11.43 100.27
CA MET A 715 -64.20 -12.08 101.52
C MET A 715 -65.10 -13.30 101.23
N ALA A 716 -64.83 -14.44 101.88
CA ALA A 716 -65.58 -15.67 101.70
C ALA A 716 -67.05 -15.55 102.16
N LYS A 717 -67.37 -14.56 103.01
CA LYS A 717 -68.73 -14.20 103.42
C LYS A 717 -68.89 -12.68 103.43
N PRO A 718 -70.10 -12.16 103.10
CA PRO A 718 -70.39 -10.72 103.16
C PRO A 718 -70.43 -10.20 104.61
N GLU A 719 -70.81 -11.04 105.57
CA GLU A 719 -70.89 -10.71 106.99
C GLU A 719 -70.40 -11.89 107.84
N TYR A 720 -69.76 -11.58 108.97
CA TYR A 720 -69.29 -12.57 109.94
C TYR A 720 -69.82 -12.22 111.33
N ASN A 721 -70.58 -13.15 111.91
CA ASN A 721 -71.14 -13.01 113.25
C ASN A 721 -70.40 -13.93 114.23
N PHE A 722 -69.89 -13.36 115.31
CA PHE A 722 -69.16 -14.07 116.35
C PHE A 722 -69.76 -13.78 117.73
N GLU A 723 -70.01 -14.83 118.51
CA GLU A 723 -70.51 -14.69 119.89
C GLU A 723 -69.33 -14.69 120.87
N VAL A 724 -69.27 -13.68 121.74
CA VAL A 724 -68.16 -13.50 122.68
C VAL A 724 -68.69 -13.43 124.11
N MET A 725 -68.16 -14.27 125.00
CA MET A 725 -68.55 -14.26 126.42
C MET A 725 -67.62 -13.36 127.27
N GLU A 726 -68.20 -12.71 128.27
CA GLU A 726 -67.50 -11.76 129.13
C GLU A 726 -66.33 -12.39 129.91
N GLY A 727 -66.40 -13.69 130.22
CA GLY A 727 -65.34 -14.44 130.92
C GLY A 727 -64.24 -15.06 130.04
N MET A 728 -64.30 -14.92 128.71
CA MET A 728 -63.26 -15.48 127.83
C MET A 728 -61.87 -14.86 128.12
N PRO A 729 -60.80 -15.67 128.24
CA PRO A 729 -59.42 -15.20 128.40
C PRO A 729 -59.01 -14.20 127.32
N SER A 730 -58.05 -13.33 127.62
CA SER A 730 -57.42 -12.50 126.60
C SER A 730 -56.69 -13.38 125.59
N HIS A 731 -56.65 -12.97 124.32
CA HIS A 731 -56.11 -13.73 123.19
C HIS A 731 -56.90 -15.00 122.83
N THR A 732 -58.14 -15.14 123.32
CA THR A 732 -59.04 -16.23 122.85
C THR A 732 -59.51 -15.94 121.44
N VAL A 733 -59.39 -16.95 120.57
CA VAL A 733 -59.88 -16.95 119.19
C VAL A 733 -61.41 -17.00 119.19
N ILE A 734 -62.05 -15.96 118.66
CA ILE A 734 -63.53 -15.84 118.62
C ILE A 734 -64.11 -16.18 117.24
N GLY A 735 -63.27 -16.26 116.21
CA GLY A 735 -63.67 -16.78 114.91
C GLY A 735 -62.67 -16.47 113.80
N ARG A 736 -62.97 -17.00 112.60
CA ARG A 736 -62.11 -16.89 111.42
C ARG A 736 -62.82 -16.16 110.28
N VAL A 737 -62.13 -15.17 109.73
CA VAL A 737 -62.48 -14.52 108.45
C VAL A 737 -61.55 -15.05 107.37
N GLU A 738 -62.09 -15.28 106.19
CA GLU A 738 -61.35 -15.84 105.06
C GLU A 738 -61.65 -14.97 103.85
N ALA A 739 -60.64 -14.79 103.01
CA ALA A 739 -60.73 -14.09 101.76
C ALA A 739 -59.81 -14.81 100.80
N THR A 740 -60.21 -14.83 99.54
CA THR A 740 -59.46 -15.48 98.48
C THR A 740 -59.23 -14.47 97.38
N ASP A 741 -58.03 -14.51 96.83
CA ASP A 741 -57.64 -13.75 95.67
C ASP A 741 -57.52 -14.70 94.48
N ALA A 742 -57.98 -14.26 93.30
CA ALA A 742 -58.06 -15.10 92.12
C ALA A 742 -56.77 -15.12 91.30
N ASP A 743 -55.88 -14.14 91.49
CA ASP A 743 -54.59 -14.05 90.79
C ASP A 743 -53.73 -15.29 91.03
N ASN A 744 -52.78 -15.59 90.16
CA ASN A 744 -51.99 -16.82 90.29
C ASN A 744 -50.62 -16.64 90.95
N LEU A 745 -50.02 -15.45 90.85
CA LEU A 745 -48.73 -15.18 91.49
C LEU A 745 -48.87 -15.22 93.02
N PRO A 746 -47.99 -15.96 93.75
CA PRO A 746 -48.06 -16.05 95.20
C PRO A 746 -48.04 -14.69 95.90
N GLU A 747 -47.35 -13.70 95.32
CA GLU A 747 -47.23 -12.34 95.86
C GLU A 747 -48.55 -11.56 95.74
N ASN A 748 -49.28 -11.73 94.65
CA ASN A 748 -50.57 -11.06 94.41
C ASN A 748 -51.70 -11.70 95.22
N ARG A 749 -51.60 -13.00 95.53
CA ARG A 749 -52.57 -13.70 96.37
C ARG A 749 -52.45 -13.46 97.88
N VAL A 750 -51.43 -12.74 98.35
CA VAL A 750 -51.24 -12.56 99.79
C VAL A 750 -52.25 -11.55 100.33
N VAL A 751 -53.30 -12.05 100.97
CA VAL A 751 -54.29 -11.19 101.60
C VAL A 751 -53.84 -10.75 103.00
N PHE A 752 -53.70 -9.45 103.21
CA PHE A 752 -53.54 -8.84 104.52
C PHE A 752 -54.85 -8.24 105.01
N TYR A 753 -55.18 -8.41 106.29
CA TYR A 753 -56.44 -7.92 106.85
C TYR A 753 -56.13 -6.95 107.99
N ASP A 754 -57.01 -5.97 108.16
CA ASP A 754 -56.93 -4.95 109.19
C ASP A 754 -58.34 -4.65 109.72
N ILE A 755 -58.44 -4.20 110.98
CA ILE A 755 -59.71 -3.80 111.59
C ILE A 755 -59.77 -2.27 111.59
N HIS A 756 -60.65 -1.71 110.75
CA HIS A 756 -60.97 -0.30 110.83
C HIS A 756 -62.08 -0.02 111.86
N PRO A 757 -61.89 0.90 112.82
CA PRO A 757 -62.95 1.27 113.75
C PRO A 757 -64.10 1.96 113.02
N SER A 758 -65.34 1.54 113.31
CA SER A 758 -66.50 2.31 112.88
C SER A 758 -66.55 3.62 113.66
N SER A 759 -66.87 4.72 112.98
CA SER A 759 -66.73 6.10 113.48
C SER A 759 -67.55 6.43 114.74
N MET A 760 -68.42 5.52 115.20
CA MET A 760 -69.28 5.71 116.37
C MET A 760 -68.98 4.77 117.54
N ASP A 761 -68.06 3.80 117.41
CA ASP A 761 -67.82 2.85 118.49
C ASP A 761 -66.32 2.50 118.63
N ASN A 762 -65.75 2.82 119.79
CA ASN A 762 -64.38 2.47 120.17
C ASN A 762 -64.27 0.97 120.53
N SER A 763 -65.11 0.11 119.98
CA SER A 763 -65.15 -1.32 120.25
C SER A 763 -64.02 -2.09 119.56
N ALA A 764 -63.47 -1.54 118.47
CA ALA A 764 -62.33 -2.13 117.75
C ALA A 764 -61.08 -2.33 118.64
N ARG A 765 -60.88 -1.52 119.70
CA ARG A 765 -59.76 -1.68 120.65
C ARG A 765 -59.79 -2.96 121.48
N PHE A 766 -60.94 -3.64 121.52
CA PHE A 766 -61.09 -4.91 122.24
C PHE A 766 -60.78 -6.12 121.36
N PHE A 767 -60.40 -5.90 120.09
CA PHE A 767 -60.12 -6.95 119.14
C PHE A 767 -58.79 -6.71 118.42
N THR A 768 -58.07 -7.79 118.13
CA THR A 768 -56.86 -7.75 117.30
C THR A 768 -56.94 -8.80 116.21
N VAL A 769 -56.26 -8.52 115.09
CA VAL A 769 -56.17 -9.40 113.92
C VAL A 769 -54.71 -9.75 113.66
N ASP A 770 -54.43 -11.03 113.42
CA ASP A 770 -53.11 -11.54 113.01
C ASP A 770 -52.92 -11.33 111.50
N ARG A 771 -51.81 -10.71 111.09
CA ARG A 771 -51.60 -10.23 109.71
C ARG A 771 -51.15 -11.29 108.70
N GLN A 772 -50.68 -12.48 109.12
CA GLN A 772 -49.97 -13.40 108.21
C GLN A 772 -50.44 -14.87 108.22
N VAL A 773 -51.37 -15.26 109.09
CA VAL A 773 -51.83 -16.65 109.17
C VAL A 773 -53.33 -16.68 109.48
N GLY A 774 -54.12 -17.33 108.62
CA GLY A 774 -55.57 -17.55 108.72
C GLY A 774 -56.26 -16.98 109.97
N PHE A 775 -56.94 -15.86 109.76
CA PHE A 775 -57.38 -14.88 110.75
C PHE A 775 -58.08 -15.49 111.96
N GLN A 776 -57.59 -15.15 113.14
CA GLN A 776 -58.28 -15.43 114.40
C GLN A 776 -58.59 -14.08 115.03
N LEU A 777 -59.85 -13.68 115.02
CA LEU A 777 -60.26 -12.49 115.75
C LEU A 777 -60.08 -12.79 117.24
N GLN A 778 -59.23 -12.05 117.93
CA GLN A 778 -58.92 -12.32 119.34
C GLN A 778 -59.46 -11.24 120.26
N LYS A 779 -60.03 -11.66 121.38
CA LYS A 779 -60.49 -10.74 122.43
C LYS A 779 -59.32 -10.19 123.25
N HIS A 780 -59.27 -8.87 123.44
CA HIS A 780 -58.41 -8.18 124.40
C HIS A 780 -59.16 -7.92 125.73
N ALA A 781 -58.44 -7.84 126.86
CA ALA A 781 -59.02 -7.86 128.22
C ALA A 781 -60.26 -6.95 128.43
N LEU A 782 -61.40 -7.57 128.76
CA LEU A 782 -62.58 -6.91 129.34
C LEU A 782 -62.51 -7.08 130.87
N GLN A 783 -62.32 -6.01 131.63
CA GLN A 783 -62.50 -6.04 133.09
C GLN A 783 -63.53 -4.99 133.53
N ARG A 784 -64.61 -5.42 134.21
CA ARG A 784 -65.52 -4.54 134.95
C ARG A 784 -64.83 -4.03 136.22
N LYS A 785 -64.72 -2.72 136.42
CA LYS A 785 -64.23 -2.09 137.67
C LYS A 785 -65.29 -2.17 138.78
N PHE A 786 -64.89 -2.58 139.99
CA PHE A 786 -65.74 -2.64 141.20
C PHE A 786 -65.42 -1.47 142.14
N VAL A 787 -66.39 -0.59 142.45
CA VAL A 787 -66.21 0.52 143.42
C VAL A 787 -67.48 0.68 144.25
N ASN A 788 -67.33 0.74 145.58
CA ASN A 788 -68.36 1.10 146.58
C ASN A 788 -69.67 0.28 146.54
N GLY A 789 -69.57 -1.04 146.62
CA GLY A 789 -70.67 -1.88 147.11
C GLY A 789 -71.88 -2.05 146.18
N GLN A 790 -71.81 -1.60 144.92
CA GLN A 790 -72.77 -1.91 143.86
C GLN A 790 -72.05 -2.39 142.59
N TYR A 791 -72.55 -3.49 142.00
CA TYR A 791 -72.14 -3.93 140.66
C TYR A 791 -72.65 -2.90 139.63
N LEU A 792 -71.75 -2.26 138.88
CA LEU A 792 -72.11 -1.59 137.63
C LEU A 792 -72.56 -2.68 136.63
N SER A 793 -73.87 -2.75 136.41
CA SER A 793 -74.46 -3.46 135.29
C SER A 793 -74.09 -2.70 134.01
N TYR A 794 -73.12 -3.21 133.25
CA TYR A 794 -73.03 -2.87 131.84
C TYR A 794 -74.08 -3.73 131.10
N PRO A 795 -75.02 -3.11 130.35
CA PRO A 795 -75.97 -3.86 129.55
C PRO A 795 -75.20 -4.75 128.55
N CYS A 796 -75.74 -5.94 128.32
CA CYS A 796 -75.24 -6.91 127.33
C CYS A 796 -74.79 -6.20 126.04
N LEU A 797 -73.54 -6.40 125.65
CA LEU A 797 -73.13 -6.17 124.27
C LEU A 797 -73.83 -7.22 123.40
N LYS A 798 -74.93 -6.80 122.79
CA LYS A 798 -75.48 -7.42 121.60
C LYS A 798 -74.79 -6.70 120.43
N CYS A 799 -73.74 -7.30 119.86
CA CYS A 799 -73.26 -6.85 118.57
C CYS A 799 -74.28 -7.37 117.54
N ILE A 800 -74.96 -6.44 116.87
CA ILE A 800 -75.62 -6.69 115.58
C ILE A 800 -74.55 -6.51 114.53
#